data_AF-A0A925V5F8-F1
#
_entry.id   AF-A0A925V5F8-F1
#
_cell.length_a   1.000
_cell.length_b   1.000
_cell.length_c   1.000
_cell.angle_alpha   90.00
_cell.angle_beta   90.00
_cell.angle_gamma   90.00
#
_symmetry.space_group_name_H-M   'P 1'
#
loop_
_entity.id
_entity.type
_entity.pdbx_description
1 polymer ?
#
loop_
_entity_poly.entity_id
_entity_poly.type
_entity_poly.pdbx_seq_one_letter_code
_entity_poly.pdbx_strand_id
1 'polypeptide(L)'
;MCEPIEIDPRRAIFETHVEVLEPFTLETVLHHAAKNAGYKVDPDELYQRLIDTYATDAQGRFDNGQHCDDDEPEPSLTTPDELGCGLLGCDTQFVCDAHGSQCFQCNADGVCEPAVGVSEVCSFDGEQQLCGFDGRRLGACAPAEPGACDDAGCSPLGCDAVQLCDAAFELCFVCDAELEQCEVDFGTPDEPVERVCTQADGCDIDVATGEVIGCEPDPECEEAQCGSLGCAAQFFCTTDFQVCFGCTGDGLTCELDGQTIESPTQVCNFATEQLCTFVDGTVESCMPDSEGVCFGSGGGGDTDGDTTSATTFGFISGGDEVGGFVSDGGSEVGSDPSFGSDPSFGGEGSTGGGEVDGGSFDDGSEVDGGSVGETTFGDDGGGDGGSAFGALGGHPLECPRIERQQIDNLDQWFPIAISNRFDLAPADGANCGEQRIVFANNAQNRMFIILEAQVPNPDPGCGLAACRPVAEFWAELNDETDLLKRRRQLKKAFLTGHPKLEQAGFGPFVDARNYAFGTGQVRTNNFDDFPWTLREFKMVEHPRPGKKSLVRIAHVPVSASPVGDYFNDAIDTPRGEACRASFLEAMEHLLTDEPDAMSFPVDPQCLGAESRDDELTDYALQLVLGTGVFEAAIETRLAELGSSLTAIDIANRARFAGACIGCHQQSNGVDLGNGVIAPQSAGFTHTVEFATECTDGACFPISQALEQSMLPHREQVLEQFLADTPCDAVCYDEYAVEASGPIDVRQALAPGGGVDVRRMRALELHRRQRGAQRTIGGQSTRATH
;
A
#
# COMPACT_ATOMS: atom_id res chain seq x y z
N MET A 1 -19.98 -6.80 27.05
CA MET A 1 -19.67 -5.51 26.41
C MET A 1 -18.37 -5.05 27.02
N CYS A 2 -17.40 -4.67 26.19
CA CYS A 2 -16.14 -4.14 26.68
C CYS A 2 -16.39 -2.79 27.36
N GLU A 3 -15.47 -2.40 28.24
CA GLU A 3 -15.47 -1.02 28.71
C GLU A 3 -15.23 -0.10 27.50
N PRO A 4 -16.05 0.96 27.31
CA PRO A 4 -15.80 1.93 26.26
C PRO A 4 -14.36 2.46 26.39
N ILE A 5 -13.64 2.47 25.27
CA ILE A 5 -12.28 3.01 25.18
C ILE A 5 -12.41 4.41 24.58
N GLU A 6 -11.89 5.41 25.26
CA GLU A 6 -11.74 6.77 24.73
C GLU A 6 -10.45 6.81 23.92
N ILE A 7 -10.55 7.04 22.61
CA ILE A 7 -9.44 6.94 21.67
C ILE A 7 -8.75 8.31 21.50
N ASP A 8 -7.43 8.37 21.70
CA ASP A 8 -6.61 9.51 21.28
C ASP A 8 -6.31 9.39 19.78
N PRO A 9 -6.92 10.22 18.91
CA PRO A 9 -6.72 10.12 17.48
C PRO A 9 -5.28 10.39 17.05
N ARG A 10 -4.47 11.10 17.85
CA ARG A 10 -3.07 11.42 17.55
C ARG A 10 -2.09 10.29 17.91
N ARG A 11 -2.58 9.21 18.51
CA ARG A 11 -1.78 8.02 18.87
C ARG A 11 -2.34 6.73 18.28
N ALA A 12 -3.65 6.55 18.37
CA ALA A 12 -4.34 5.32 17.98
C ALA A 12 -4.89 5.36 16.53
N ILE A 13 -4.83 6.51 15.85
CA ILE A 13 -5.31 6.63 14.46
C ILE A 13 -4.26 7.26 13.55
N PHE A 14 -3.55 8.29 14.01
CA PHE A 14 -2.67 9.08 13.14
C PHE A 14 -1.39 9.52 13.85
N GLU A 15 -0.30 8.84 13.54
CA GLU A 15 1.04 9.07 14.10
C GLU A 15 1.85 10.02 13.22
N THR A 16 2.49 11.02 13.84
CA THR A 16 3.30 12.07 13.16
C THR A 16 4.60 12.41 13.90
N HIS A 17 4.91 11.76 15.02
CA HIS A 17 6.12 12.04 15.78
C HIS A 17 7.35 11.57 15.02
N VAL A 18 8.32 12.46 14.81
CA VAL A 18 9.54 12.20 14.05
C VAL A 18 10.27 10.99 14.61
N GLU A 19 10.36 10.91 15.94
CA GLU A 19 11.03 9.82 16.64
C GLU A 19 10.36 8.45 16.43
N VAL A 20 9.04 8.42 16.30
CA VAL A 20 8.28 7.18 16.06
C VAL A 20 8.43 6.73 14.60
N LEU A 21 8.52 7.68 13.68
CA LEU A 21 8.57 7.46 12.25
C LEU A 21 9.97 7.13 11.71
N GLU A 22 11.03 7.51 12.42
CA GLU A 22 12.44 7.31 12.04
C GLU A 22 12.78 5.96 11.35
N PRO A 23 12.35 4.77 11.85
CA PRO A 23 12.76 3.50 11.25
C PRO A 23 12.03 3.17 9.94
N PHE A 24 11.03 3.95 9.53
CA PHE A 24 10.22 3.70 8.33
C PHE A 24 10.80 4.44 7.13
N THR A 25 12.08 4.27 6.79
CA THR A 25 12.63 4.83 5.55
C THR A 25 11.95 4.21 4.33
N LEU A 26 11.90 4.94 3.21
CA LEU A 26 11.23 4.42 2.00
C LEU A 26 11.93 3.12 1.53
N GLU A 27 13.26 3.09 1.58
CA GLU A 27 14.05 1.89 1.32
C GLU A 27 13.63 0.70 2.20
N THR A 28 13.50 0.92 3.51
CA THR A 28 13.09 -0.12 4.46
C THR A 28 11.68 -0.63 4.14
N VAL A 29 10.75 0.27 3.83
CA VAL A 29 9.37 -0.10 3.48
C VAL A 29 9.32 -0.88 2.18
N LEU A 30 10.00 -0.45 1.13
CA LEU A 30 10.05 -1.18 -0.15
C LEU A 30 10.76 -2.53 -0.02
N HIS A 31 11.83 -2.60 0.79
CA HIS A 31 12.49 -3.85 1.14
C HIS A 31 11.50 -4.84 1.76
N HIS A 32 10.78 -4.40 2.81
CA HIS A 32 9.84 -5.26 3.52
C HIS A 32 8.63 -5.62 2.66
N ALA A 33 8.17 -4.73 1.78
CA ALA A 33 7.09 -5.06 0.85
C ALA A 33 7.45 -6.26 -0.04
N ALA A 34 8.64 -6.27 -0.62
CA ALA A 34 9.13 -7.40 -1.41
C ALA A 34 9.42 -8.65 -0.55
N LYS A 35 10.10 -8.47 0.59
CA LYS A 35 10.49 -9.56 1.49
C LYS A 35 9.28 -10.32 2.03
N ASN A 36 8.29 -9.60 2.57
CA ASN A 36 7.11 -10.21 3.21
C ASN A 36 6.22 -10.95 2.20
N ALA A 37 6.23 -10.50 0.94
CA ALA A 37 5.56 -11.18 -0.17
C ALA A 37 6.35 -12.38 -0.75
N GLY A 38 7.58 -12.64 -0.28
CA GLY A 38 8.42 -13.75 -0.77
C GLY A 38 9.15 -13.47 -2.09
N TYR A 39 9.26 -12.21 -2.50
CA TYR A 39 9.92 -11.80 -3.74
C TYR A 39 11.42 -11.51 -3.53
N LYS A 40 12.18 -11.41 -4.64
CA LYS A 40 13.54 -10.86 -4.59
C LYS A 40 13.43 -9.41 -4.12
N VAL A 41 14.23 -9.10 -3.10
CA VAL A 41 14.38 -7.76 -2.55
C VAL A 41 15.29 -6.94 -3.45
N ASP A 42 14.77 -5.82 -3.95
CA ASP A 42 15.48 -4.82 -4.75
C ASP A 42 14.79 -3.45 -4.63
N PRO A 43 14.88 -2.77 -3.46
CA PRO A 43 14.14 -1.53 -3.20
C PRO A 43 14.55 -0.40 -4.14
N ASP A 44 15.82 -0.32 -4.53
CA ASP A 44 16.34 0.64 -5.50
C ASP A 44 15.70 0.45 -6.88
N GLU A 45 15.68 -0.77 -7.42
CA GLU A 45 15.08 -0.99 -8.74
C GLU A 45 13.57 -0.72 -8.71
N LEU A 46 12.86 -1.12 -7.64
CA LEU A 46 11.43 -0.85 -7.49
C LEU A 46 11.14 0.66 -7.45
N TYR A 47 11.92 1.42 -6.67
CA TYR A 47 11.82 2.87 -6.60
C TYR A 47 12.15 3.53 -7.95
N GLN A 48 13.28 3.16 -8.57
CA GLN A 48 13.71 3.73 -9.84
C GLN A 48 12.66 3.51 -10.92
N ARG A 49 12.05 2.32 -10.99
CA ARG A 49 10.96 2.02 -11.94
C ARG A 49 9.69 2.83 -11.69
N LEU A 50 9.35 3.12 -10.43
CA LEU A 50 8.25 4.05 -10.12
C LEU A 50 8.53 5.44 -10.67
N ILE A 51 9.73 5.97 -10.45
CA ILE A 51 10.10 7.30 -10.94
C ILE A 51 10.26 7.33 -12.47
N ASP A 52 10.67 6.22 -13.08
CA ASP A 52 10.83 6.14 -14.54
C ASP A 52 9.50 6.32 -15.29
N THR A 53 8.36 6.08 -14.64
CA THR A 53 7.01 6.32 -15.20
C THR A 53 6.73 7.80 -15.52
N TYR A 54 7.58 8.73 -15.07
CA TYR A 54 7.51 10.15 -15.42
C TYR A 54 8.34 10.52 -16.67
N ALA A 55 9.20 9.62 -17.13
CA ALA A 55 9.99 9.80 -18.35
C ALA A 55 9.22 9.30 -19.58
N THR A 56 9.53 9.88 -20.74
CA THR A 56 9.23 9.24 -22.03
C THR A 56 10.14 8.04 -22.26
N ASP A 57 9.79 7.09 -23.11
CA ASP A 57 10.66 5.96 -23.50
C ASP A 57 12.07 6.42 -23.91
N ALA A 58 12.17 7.48 -24.71
CA ALA A 58 13.45 8.06 -25.13
C ALA A 58 14.30 8.68 -24.00
N GLN A 59 13.72 8.90 -22.82
CA GLN A 59 14.34 9.51 -21.64
C GLN A 59 14.40 8.58 -20.44
N GLY A 60 13.75 7.41 -20.53
CA GLY A 60 13.67 6.42 -19.47
C GLY A 60 15.03 5.78 -19.19
N ARG A 61 15.18 5.28 -17.97
CA ARG A 61 16.35 4.50 -17.54
C ARG A 61 16.20 3.04 -17.93
N PHE A 62 14.98 2.51 -17.96
CA PHE A 62 14.69 1.12 -18.24
C PHE A 62 13.95 0.96 -19.57
N ASP A 63 14.64 0.45 -20.58
CA ASP A 63 14.03 0.09 -21.88
C ASP A 63 12.83 -0.89 -21.77
N ASN A 64 12.65 -1.52 -20.61
CA ASN A 64 11.55 -2.45 -20.32
C ASN A 64 10.69 -2.02 -19.12
N GLY A 65 10.73 -0.74 -18.76
CA GLY A 65 9.85 -0.12 -17.79
C GLY A 65 8.61 0.48 -18.45
N GLN A 66 7.66 0.90 -17.61
CA GLN A 66 6.55 1.74 -18.04
C GLN A 66 7.02 3.19 -18.14
N HIS A 67 6.73 3.85 -19.25
CA HIS A 67 6.96 5.26 -19.51
C HIS A 67 5.64 6.00 -19.71
N CYS A 68 5.65 7.32 -19.60
CA CYS A 68 4.41 8.11 -19.70
C CYS A 68 3.85 8.24 -21.11
N ASP A 69 4.64 7.95 -22.15
CA ASP A 69 4.24 7.95 -23.57
C ASP A 69 4.00 6.54 -24.12
N ASP A 70 3.96 5.52 -23.27
CA ASP A 70 3.60 4.17 -23.67
C ASP A 70 2.09 4.10 -24.03
N ASP A 71 1.78 3.67 -25.25
CA ASP A 71 0.39 3.46 -25.71
C ASP A 71 -0.34 2.33 -24.93
N GLU A 72 0.41 1.41 -24.30
CA GLU A 72 -0.10 0.40 -23.37
C GLU A 72 0.79 0.30 -22.12
N PRO A 73 0.23 0.19 -20.90
CA PRO A 73 1.02 0.02 -19.68
C PRO A 73 1.80 -1.31 -19.72
N GLU A 74 3.10 -1.22 -20.02
CA GLU A 74 4.11 -2.29 -20.10
C GLU A 74 3.94 -3.35 -21.22
N PRO A 75 4.83 -3.36 -22.24
CA PRO A 75 4.88 -4.40 -23.27
C PRO A 75 5.13 -5.81 -22.71
N SER A 76 5.73 -5.92 -21.52
CA SER A 76 6.07 -7.20 -20.88
C SER A 76 4.89 -7.85 -20.12
N LEU A 77 3.81 -7.10 -19.90
CA LEU A 77 2.56 -7.59 -19.31
C LEU A 77 1.54 -8.00 -20.38
N THR A 78 1.84 -7.75 -21.65
CA THR A 78 1.01 -8.08 -22.81
C THR A 78 1.80 -8.80 -23.89
N THR A 79 1.97 -10.12 -23.77
CA THR A 79 2.18 -10.97 -24.96
C THR A 79 0.94 -11.82 -25.21
N PRO A 80 0.15 -11.56 -26.27
CA PRO A 80 -1.06 -12.33 -26.61
C PRO A 80 -0.88 -13.63 -27.41
N ASP A 81 0.32 -14.19 -27.59
CA ASP A 81 0.56 -15.11 -28.72
C ASP A 81 0.66 -16.63 -28.43
N GLU A 82 0.13 -17.13 -27.31
CA GLU A 82 -0.07 -18.59 -27.13
C GLU A 82 -1.43 -18.94 -26.48
N LEU A 83 -2.53 -18.48 -27.08
CA LEU A 83 -3.89 -18.88 -26.68
C LEU A 83 -4.27 -20.26 -27.22
N GLY A 84 -3.87 -21.31 -26.49
CA GLY A 84 -4.59 -22.59 -26.44
C GLY A 84 -5.53 -22.61 -25.22
N CYS A 85 -6.85 -22.72 -25.45
CA CYS A 85 -7.93 -22.81 -24.46
C CYS A 85 -8.10 -21.62 -23.49
N GLY A 86 -9.05 -20.72 -23.77
CA GLY A 86 -9.41 -19.59 -22.92
C GLY A 86 -10.39 -19.91 -21.76
N LEU A 87 -10.02 -19.44 -20.57
CA LEU A 87 -10.77 -18.71 -19.53
C LEU A 87 -12.12 -19.18 -18.94
N LEU A 88 -12.68 -20.30 -19.34
CA LEU A 88 -13.61 -21.05 -18.48
C LEU A 88 -13.26 -22.51 -18.65
N GLY A 89 -12.56 -23.10 -17.67
CA GLY A 89 -12.38 -24.55 -17.63
C GLY A 89 -13.73 -25.21 -17.91
N CYS A 90 -13.73 -26.16 -18.85
CA CYS A 90 -14.84 -27.04 -19.20
C CYS A 90 -15.77 -27.23 -17.97
N ASP A 91 -16.99 -26.66 -18.00
CA ASP A 91 -18.01 -26.84 -16.95
C ASP A 91 -18.30 -28.37 -16.80
N THR A 92 -18.96 -28.76 -15.71
CA THR A 92 -19.32 -30.13 -15.26
C THR A 92 -19.98 -31.07 -16.29
N GLN A 93 -20.13 -30.66 -17.55
CA GLN A 93 -20.67 -31.43 -18.67
C GLN A 93 -19.70 -31.60 -19.86
N PHE A 94 -18.42 -31.24 -19.73
CA PHE A 94 -17.45 -31.28 -20.83
C PHE A 94 -16.20 -32.13 -20.51
N VAL A 95 -15.56 -32.65 -21.56
CA VAL A 95 -14.42 -33.58 -21.48
C VAL A 95 -13.25 -33.01 -22.31
N CYS A 96 -12.02 -32.97 -21.76
CA CYS A 96 -10.81 -32.43 -22.42
C CYS A 96 -10.00 -33.52 -23.13
N ASP A 97 -9.32 -33.21 -24.23
CA ASP A 97 -8.30 -34.15 -24.74
C ASP A 97 -7.08 -34.26 -23.80
N ALA A 98 -6.32 -35.34 -23.92
CA ALA A 98 -5.12 -35.62 -23.11
C ALA A 98 -3.97 -34.60 -23.29
N HIS A 99 -4.13 -33.61 -24.18
CA HIS A 99 -3.14 -32.56 -24.44
C HIS A 99 -3.67 -31.15 -24.09
N GLY A 100 -4.85 -31.04 -23.47
CA GLY A 100 -5.42 -29.77 -23.01
C GLY A 100 -5.87 -28.82 -24.13
N SER A 101 -6.00 -29.29 -25.37
CA SER A 101 -6.09 -28.40 -26.53
C SER A 101 -7.52 -28.12 -27.03
N GLN A 102 -8.53 -28.94 -26.64
CA GLN A 102 -9.94 -28.81 -27.07
C GLN A 102 -10.93 -29.35 -26.01
N CYS A 103 -12.12 -28.73 -25.89
CA CYS A 103 -13.27 -29.16 -25.05
C CYS A 103 -14.38 -29.80 -25.90
N PHE A 104 -14.99 -30.91 -25.45
CA PHE A 104 -16.13 -31.59 -26.14
C PHE A 104 -17.42 -31.58 -25.31
N GLN A 105 -18.57 -31.29 -25.95
CA GLN A 105 -19.91 -31.41 -25.33
C GLN A 105 -20.50 -32.79 -25.61
N CYS A 106 -20.89 -33.51 -24.56
CA CYS A 106 -21.55 -34.81 -24.67
C CYS A 106 -23.00 -34.71 -24.20
N ASN A 107 -23.94 -35.34 -24.90
CA ASN A 107 -25.32 -35.42 -24.43
C ASN A 107 -25.50 -36.56 -23.40
N ALA A 108 -26.67 -36.63 -22.74
CA ALA A 108 -26.99 -37.62 -21.72
C ALA A 108 -26.90 -39.09 -22.18
N ASP A 109 -26.82 -39.34 -23.49
CA ASP A 109 -26.66 -40.66 -24.10
C ASP A 109 -25.18 -40.99 -24.44
N GLY A 110 -24.25 -40.17 -23.95
CA GLY A 110 -22.81 -40.33 -24.09
C GLY A 110 -22.28 -40.06 -25.50
N VAL A 111 -23.03 -39.34 -26.34
CA VAL A 111 -22.60 -38.98 -27.71
C VAL A 111 -21.98 -37.59 -27.67
N CYS A 112 -20.70 -37.52 -28.06
CA CYS A 112 -19.91 -36.30 -28.15
C CYS A 112 -19.64 -36.00 -29.64
N GLU A 113 -19.64 -34.74 -30.07
CA GLU A 113 -19.26 -34.37 -31.43
C GLU A 113 -17.82 -33.84 -31.48
N PRO A 114 -16.85 -34.56 -32.08
CA PRO A 114 -15.53 -34.00 -32.36
C PRO A 114 -15.23 -33.88 -33.86
N ALA A 115 -14.41 -32.88 -34.20
CA ALA A 115 -13.55 -32.96 -35.37
C ALA A 115 -12.57 -34.14 -35.16
N VAL A 116 -12.36 -34.90 -36.21
CA VAL A 116 -11.68 -36.21 -36.27
C VAL A 116 -10.32 -36.23 -35.54
N GLY A 117 -10.09 -37.19 -34.62
CA GLY A 117 -8.73 -37.70 -34.35
C GLY A 117 -8.18 -37.88 -32.92
N VAL A 118 -8.98 -38.08 -31.86
CA VAL A 118 -8.46 -38.33 -30.49
C VAL A 118 -8.91 -39.68 -29.93
N SER A 119 -8.06 -40.33 -29.13
CA SER A 119 -8.23 -41.73 -28.70
C SER A 119 -8.51 -41.97 -27.20
N GLU A 120 -8.08 -41.11 -26.26
CA GLU A 120 -8.17 -41.39 -24.81
C GLU A 120 -8.36 -40.12 -23.94
N VAL A 121 -9.13 -40.23 -22.83
CA VAL A 121 -9.40 -39.14 -21.87
C VAL A 121 -9.52 -39.65 -20.41
N CYS A 122 -9.18 -38.80 -19.43
CA CYS A 122 -9.29 -39.07 -17.98
C CYS A 122 -10.59 -38.55 -17.35
N SER A 123 -11.22 -39.34 -16.47
CA SER A 123 -12.39 -38.95 -15.65
C SER A 123 -11.98 -38.62 -14.21
N PHE A 124 -12.62 -37.60 -13.61
CA PHE A 124 -12.41 -37.20 -12.20
C PHE A 124 -13.71 -37.29 -11.40
N ASP A 125 -14.16 -38.51 -11.14
CA ASP A 125 -15.30 -38.86 -10.29
C ASP A 125 -14.87 -39.55 -8.97
N GLY A 126 -13.62 -39.37 -8.57
CA GLY A 126 -13.06 -39.85 -7.30
C GLY A 126 -12.24 -41.14 -7.39
N GLU A 127 -12.16 -41.77 -8.56
CA GLU A 127 -11.25 -42.88 -8.87
C GLU A 127 -10.55 -42.57 -10.20
N GLN A 128 -9.21 -42.59 -10.26
CA GLN A 128 -8.47 -42.30 -11.51
C GLN A 128 -8.79 -43.37 -12.57
N GLN A 129 -9.55 -43.01 -13.60
CA GLN A 129 -9.95 -43.93 -14.68
C GLN A 129 -9.61 -43.36 -16.08
N LEU A 130 -9.12 -44.24 -16.96
CA LEU A 130 -8.86 -43.98 -18.38
C LEU A 130 -10.02 -44.50 -19.22
N CYS A 131 -10.64 -43.62 -20.02
CA CYS A 131 -11.77 -43.95 -20.88
C CYS A 131 -11.37 -43.86 -22.36
N GLY A 132 -11.64 -44.91 -23.14
CA GLY A 132 -11.41 -44.92 -24.60
C GLY A 132 -12.61 -44.41 -25.40
N PHE A 133 -12.40 -43.88 -26.60
CA PHE A 133 -13.47 -43.50 -27.53
C PHE A 133 -13.80 -44.62 -28.54
N ASP A 134 -15.08 -45.01 -28.66
CA ASP A 134 -15.59 -45.81 -29.79
C ASP A 134 -16.40 -44.90 -30.74
N GLY A 135 -15.69 -44.28 -31.69
CA GLY A 135 -16.26 -43.29 -32.59
C GLY A 135 -16.68 -42.02 -31.86
N ARG A 136 -18.00 -41.79 -31.72
CA ARG A 136 -18.57 -40.60 -31.06
C ARG A 136 -19.08 -40.88 -29.64
N ARG A 137 -18.85 -42.08 -29.10
CA ARG A 137 -19.31 -42.48 -27.77
C ARG A 137 -18.15 -42.75 -26.83
N LEU A 138 -18.30 -42.30 -25.58
CA LEU A 138 -17.41 -42.71 -24.49
C LEU A 138 -17.54 -44.23 -24.31
N GLY A 139 -16.43 -44.95 -24.44
CA GLY A 139 -16.31 -46.37 -24.14
C GLY A 139 -16.24 -46.63 -22.64
N ALA A 140 -16.06 -47.90 -22.27
CA ALA A 140 -15.91 -48.29 -20.86
C ALA A 140 -14.59 -47.74 -20.30
N CYS A 141 -14.66 -47.11 -19.13
CA CYS A 141 -13.51 -46.63 -18.38
C CYS A 141 -12.85 -47.80 -17.62
N ALA A 142 -11.53 -47.84 -17.61
CA ALA A 142 -10.74 -48.78 -16.83
C ALA A 142 -9.94 -48.03 -15.76
N PRO A 143 -9.70 -48.63 -14.58
CA PRO A 143 -8.81 -48.05 -13.58
C PRO A 143 -7.44 -47.76 -14.20
N ALA A 144 -6.94 -46.54 -14.02
CA ALA A 144 -5.60 -46.17 -14.46
C ALA A 144 -4.56 -46.80 -13.52
N GLU A 145 -3.38 -47.14 -14.04
CA GLU A 145 -2.24 -47.47 -13.20
C GLU A 145 -1.89 -46.22 -12.35
N PRO A 146 -1.56 -46.36 -11.05
CA PRO A 146 -1.21 -45.23 -10.20
C PRO A 146 -0.10 -44.38 -10.83
N GLY A 147 -0.29 -43.07 -10.92
CA GLY A 147 0.67 -42.16 -11.54
C GLY A 147 0.38 -41.78 -12.99
N ALA A 148 -0.46 -42.51 -13.72
CA ALA A 148 -0.75 -42.20 -15.13
C ALA A 148 -1.48 -40.86 -15.34
N CYS A 149 -2.13 -40.33 -14.29
CA CYS A 149 -2.76 -39.00 -14.27
C CYS A 149 -1.97 -37.98 -13.43
N ASP A 150 -0.96 -38.42 -12.66
CA ASP A 150 -0.27 -37.59 -11.65
C ASP A 150 0.94 -36.81 -12.21
N ASP A 151 1.38 -37.10 -13.44
CA ASP A 151 2.33 -36.27 -14.21
C ASP A 151 1.78 -34.86 -14.54
N ALA A 152 0.59 -34.51 -14.03
CA ALA A 152 -0.08 -33.21 -14.16
C ALA A 152 -0.02 -32.31 -12.89
N GLY A 153 0.67 -32.75 -11.83
CA GLY A 153 1.25 -31.90 -10.76
C GLY A 153 0.30 -31.18 -9.78
N CYS A 154 0.12 -31.72 -8.56
CA CYS A 154 -0.24 -30.99 -7.31
C CYS A 154 -0.13 -31.92 -6.06
N SER A 155 0.49 -31.49 -4.94
CA SER A 155 0.34 -32.12 -3.61
C SER A 155 0.62 -31.15 -2.42
N PRO A 156 -0.04 -31.27 -1.24
CA PRO A 156 0.09 -30.35 -0.08
C PRO A 156 0.73 -30.95 1.22
N LEU A 157 1.67 -30.18 1.80
CA LEU A 157 2.04 -29.87 3.21
C LEU A 157 2.02 -30.91 4.37
N GLY A 158 3.12 -30.89 5.18
CA GLY A 158 3.07 -30.85 6.67
C GLY A 158 4.12 -31.68 7.46
N CYS A 159 5.05 -31.01 8.16
CA CYS A 159 6.26 -31.52 8.86
C CYS A 159 6.08 -32.04 10.32
N ASP A 160 7.05 -32.84 10.83
CA ASP A 160 7.33 -33.05 12.28
C ASP A 160 8.82 -33.41 12.62
N ALA A 161 9.25 -32.95 13.82
CA ALA A 161 10.36 -33.20 14.75
C ALA A 161 11.82 -33.67 14.43
N VAL A 162 12.31 -33.96 13.22
CA VAL A 162 13.74 -34.39 13.05
C VAL A 162 14.43 -33.84 11.80
N GLN A 163 14.47 -32.51 11.65
CA GLN A 163 15.05 -31.85 10.47
C GLN A 163 16.46 -31.28 10.70
N LEU A 164 17.38 -31.57 9.77
CA LEU A 164 18.67 -30.88 9.59
C LEU A 164 18.61 -30.06 8.30
N CYS A 165 19.02 -28.78 8.31
CA CYS A 165 19.05 -27.94 7.11
C CYS A 165 20.44 -27.34 6.91
N ASP A 166 20.77 -26.96 5.67
CA ASP A 166 21.94 -26.12 5.42
C ASP A 166 21.77 -24.71 6.03
N ALA A 167 22.87 -23.95 6.10
CA ALA A 167 22.87 -22.61 6.72
C ALA A 167 21.98 -21.57 6.00
N ALA A 168 21.54 -21.84 4.76
CA ALA A 168 20.64 -21.00 3.98
C ALA A 168 19.18 -21.50 4.00
N PHE A 169 18.92 -22.65 4.65
CA PHE A 169 17.65 -23.37 4.66
C PHE A 169 17.14 -23.76 3.26
N GLU A 170 18.04 -23.95 2.29
CA GLU A 170 17.68 -24.29 0.90
C GLU A 170 17.52 -25.80 0.69
N LEU A 171 18.29 -26.61 1.43
CA LEU A 171 18.14 -28.07 1.48
C LEU A 171 17.88 -28.55 2.91
N CYS A 172 16.82 -29.33 3.12
CA CYS A 172 16.48 -29.91 4.43
C CYS A 172 16.35 -31.43 4.35
N PHE A 173 16.93 -32.11 5.33
CA PHE A 173 16.90 -33.55 5.52
C PHE A 173 16.06 -33.90 6.74
N VAL A 174 15.30 -34.99 6.67
CA VAL A 174 14.70 -35.62 7.83
C VAL A 174 15.53 -36.85 8.19
N CYS A 175 16.05 -36.88 9.41
CA CYS A 175 16.89 -37.98 9.89
C CYS A 175 16.15 -38.83 10.92
N ASP A 176 16.67 -40.04 11.18
CA ASP A 176 16.26 -40.77 12.38
C ASP A 176 16.83 -40.14 13.66
N ALA A 177 16.35 -40.60 14.82
CA ALA A 177 16.73 -40.04 16.11
C ALA A 177 18.21 -40.23 16.49
N GLU A 178 18.95 -41.06 15.75
CA GLU A 178 20.38 -41.32 15.96
C GLU A 178 21.25 -40.64 14.87
N LEU A 179 20.63 -39.90 13.93
CA LEU A 179 21.25 -39.22 12.78
C LEU A 179 22.01 -40.15 11.83
N GLU A 180 21.70 -41.45 11.82
CA GLU A 180 22.43 -42.44 11.01
C GLU A 180 21.87 -42.58 9.59
N GLN A 181 20.62 -42.19 9.36
CA GLN A 181 19.94 -42.23 8.05
C GLN A 181 19.09 -40.98 7.87
N CYS A 182 19.35 -40.25 6.80
CA CYS A 182 18.68 -38.99 6.45
C CYS A 182 18.13 -39.03 5.02
N GLU A 183 16.88 -38.59 4.84
CA GLU A 183 16.23 -38.46 3.52
C GLU A 183 15.93 -36.98 3.22
N VAL A 184 16.03 -36.56 1.95
CA VAL A 184 15.74 -35.17 1.56
C VAL A 184 14.24 -34.91 1.65
N ASP A 185 13.86 -33.95 2.48
CA ASP A 185 12.47 -33.53 2.69
C ASP A 185 12.11 -32.35 1.79
N PHE A 186 13.07 -31.46 1.51
CA PHE A 186 12.89 -30.31 0.61
C PHE A 186 14.18 -29.92 -0.14
N GLY A 187 14.01 -29.62 -1.44
CA GLY A 187 15.06 -29.17 -2.39
C GLY A 187 15.56 -30.28 -3.35
N THR A 188 16.15 -29.91 -4.49
CA THR A 188 16.76 -30.87 -5.44
C THR A 188 18.29 -30.81 -5.32
N PRO A 189 18.99 -31.97 -5.22
CA PRO A 189 20.44 -32.00 -5.06
C PRO A 189 21.11 -31.82 -6.44
N ASP A 190 21.00 -30.62 -7.00
CA ASP A 190 21.66 -30.30 -8.27
C ASP A 190 23.12 -29.87 -8.07
N GLU A 191 23.58 -29.68 -6.81
CA GLU A 191 24.99 -29.50 -6.44
C GLU A 191 25.38 -30.36 -5.22
N PRO A 192 26.65 -30.81 -5.10
CA PRO A 192 27.12 -31.56 -3.94
C PRO A 192 27.13 -30.65 -2.71
N VAL A 193 26.24 -30.93 -1.76
CA VAL A 193 26.22 -30.25 -0.46
C VAL A 193 27.43 -30.73 0.33
N GLU A 194 28.43 -29.85 0.50
CA GLU A 194 29.67 -30.20 1.21
C GLU A 194 29.55 -30.04 2.74
N ARG A 195 28.56 -29.33 3.30
CA ARG A 195 28.47 -29.12 4.77
C ARG A 195 27.06 -28.76 5.28
N VAL A 196 26.64 -29.34 6.40
CA VAL A 196 25.36 -29.13 7.11
C VAL A 196 25.61 -28.85 8.60
N CYS A 197 24.81 -27.99 9.24
CA CYS A 197 25.03 -27.58 10.63
C CYS A 197 24.25 -28.47 11.62
N THR A 198 24.94 -29.01 12.63
CA THR A 198 24.32 -29.63 13.80
C THR A 198 24.73 -28.86 15.05
N GLN A 199 23.83 -28.05 15.59
CA GLN A 199 24.15 -27.14 16.69
C GLN A 199 25.34 -26.21 16.32
N ALA A 200 26.47 -26.30 17.02
CA ALA A 200 27.68 -25.48 16.79
C ALA A 200 28.71 -26.15 15.87
N ASP A 201 28.47 -27.40 15.45
CA ASP A 201 29.40 -28.18 14.64
C ASP A 201 28.92 -28.20 13.17
N GLY A 202 29.83 -27.96 12.24
CA GLY A 202 29.63 -28.20 10.81
C GLY A 202 29.99 -29.64 10.48
N CYS A 203 29.04 -30.39 9.92
CA CYS A 203 29.19 -31.79 9.52
C CYS A 203 29.14 -31.92 7.99
N ASP A 204 29.86 -32.87 7.41
CA ASP A 204 29.75 -33.19 6.00
C ASP A 204 28.72 -34.33 5.82
N ILE A 205 27.86 -34.26 4.80
CA ILE A 205 26.86 -35.31 4.51
C ILE A 205 27.12 -35.96 3.16
N ASP A 206 27.25 -37.28 3.13
CA ASP A 206 27.29 -38.02 1.86
C ASP A 206 25.86 -38.21 1.36
N VAL A 207 25.47 -37.33 0.42
CA VAL A 207 24.12 -37.29 -0.17
C VAL A 207 23.74 -38.62 -0.88
N ALA A 208 24.72 -39.44 -1.29
CA ALA A 208 24.45 -40.72 -1.95
C ALA A 208 24.16 -41.86 -0.96
N THR A 209 24.66 -41.77 0.27
CA THR A 209 24.49 -42.80 1.31
C THR A 209 23.59 -42.36 2.47
N GLY A 210 23.38 -41.06 2.64
CA GLY A 210 22.66 -40.47 3.77
C GLY A 210 23.46 -40.44 5.08
N GLU A 211 24.78 -40.66 5.02
CA GLU A 211 25.66 -40.77 6.19
C GLU A 211 26.26 -39.40 6.56
N VAL A 212 26.14 -38.98 7.82
CA VAL A 212 26.72 -37.74 8.36
C VAL A 212 28.10 -38.05 8.96
N ILE A 213 29.14 -37.35 8.51
CA ILE A 213 30.54 -37.58 8.91
C ILE A 213 31.27 -36.26 9.14
N GLY A 214 32.28 -36.28 10.03
CA GLY A 214 33.22 -35.17 10.14
C GLY A 214 32.69 -33.91 10.83
N CYS A 215 31.77 -34.03 11.78
CA CYS A 215 31.30 -32.91 12.60
C CYS A 215 32.45 -32.31 13.44
N GLU A 216 32.82 -31.07 13.16
CA GLU A 216 33.76 -30.27 13.95
C GLU A 216 33.17 -28.87 14.20
N PRO A 217 33.54 -28.18 15.29
CA PRO A 217 33.04 -26.83 15.57
C PRO A 217 33.29 -25.87 14.39
N ASP A 218 32.22 -25.27 13.86
CA ASP A 218 32.27 -24.42 12.67
C ASP A 218 31.73 -23.01 12.99
N PRO A 219 32.57 -21.95 12.87
CA PRO A 219 32.19 -20.57 13.18
C PRO A 219 30.99 -20.05 12.37
N GLU A 220 30.76 -20.55 11.15
CA GLU A 220 29.60 -20.14 10.34
C GLU A 220 28.29 -20.73 10.89
N CYS A 221 28.35 -21.95 11.45
CA CYS A 221 27.21 -22.54 12.18
C CYS A 221 26.98 -21.84 13.53
N GLU A 222 28.02 -21.29 14.14
CA GLU A 222 27.96 -20.51 15.39
C GLU A 222 27.38 -19.10 15.14
N GLU A 223 27.74 -18.45 14.02
CA GLU A 223 27.23 -17.16 13.56
C GLU A 223 25.77 -17.24 13.11
N ALA A 224 25.33 -18.39 12.55
CA ALA A 224 23.93 -18.65 12.24
C ALA A 224 23.03 -18.76 13.49
N GLN A 225 23.58 -19.18 14.63
CA GLN A 225 22.86 -19.15 15.92
C GLN A 225 22.88 -17.77 16.58
N CYS A 226 23.87 -16.95 16.27
CA CYS A 226 24.02 -15.59 16.75
C CYS A 226 23.88 -14.60 15.59
N GLY A 227 22.69 -14.53 14.99
CA GLY A 227 22.42 -13.52 13.97
C GLY A 227 22.68 -12.10 14.49
N SER A 228 22.81 -11.14 13.55
CA SER A 228 23.02 -9.70 13.82
C SER A 228 21.90 -8.99 14.61
N LEU A 229 20.91 -9.75 15.11
CA LEU A 229 19.87 -9.34 16.05
C LEU A 229 19.55 -10.46 17.05
N GLY A 230 20.42 -10.68 18.04
CA GLY A 230 20.04 -11.15 19.37
C GLY A 230 20.19 -12.65 19.65
N CYS A 231 20.99 -12.97 20.66
CA CYS A 231 21.07 -14.30 21.26
C CYS A 231 19.72 -14.72 21.88
N ALA A 232 19.48 -16.03 21.99
CA ALA A 232 18.35 -16.54 22.79
C ALA A 232 18.39 -15.97 24.22
N ALA A 233 17.23 -15.83 24.87
CA ALA A 233 17.05 -15.20 26.19
C ALA A 233 17.77 -15.91 27.38
N GLN A 234 18.69 -16.82 27.11
CA GLN A 234 19.48 -17.58 28.07
C GLN A 234 20.97 -17.21 28.09
N PHE A 235 21.39 -16.24 27.28
CA PHE A 235 22.80 -15.85 27.10
C PHE A 235 23.15 -14.50 27.73
N PHE A 236 24.40 -14.39 28.17
CA PHE A 236 25.05 -13.14 28.59
C PHE A 236 26.06 -12.73 27.51
N CYS A 237 26.15 -11.45 27.17
CA CYS A 237 27.17 -10.96 26.24
C CYS A 237 27.98 -9.82 26.82
N THR A 238 29.23 -9.70 26.42
CA THR A 238 30.03 -8.48 26.63
C THR A 238 29.35 -7.25 26.03
N THR A 239 29.56 -6.06 26.59
CA THR A 239 28.87 -4.82 26.18
C THR A 239 29.24 -4.33 24.77
N ASP A 240 30.33 -4.84 24.20
CA ASP A 240 30.73 -4.65 22.79
C ASP A 240 30.24 -5.79 21.87
N PHE A 241 29.46 -6.72 22.43
CA PHE A 241 28.86 -7.87 21.77
C PHE A 241 29.85 -8.79 21.06
N GLN A 242 31.13 -8.78 21.47
CA GLN A 242 32.16 -9.62 20.85
C GLN A 242 32.15 -11.06 21.36
N VAL A 243 31.64 -11.28 22.57
CA VAL A 243 31.61 -12.60 23.24
C VAL A 243 30.26 -12.79 23.94
N CYS A 244 29.57 -13.89 23.62
CA CYS A 244 28.33 -14.32 24.26
C CYS A 244 28.49 -15.73 24.84
N PHE A 245 27.93 -15.98 26.03
CA PHE A 245 28.11 -17.24 26.75
C PHE A 245 26.88 -17.62 27.57
N GLY A 246 26.68 -18.93 27.73
CA GLY A 246 25.58 -19.48 28.52
C GLY A 246 25.97 -19.62 29.98
N CYS A 247 25.02 -19.36 30.88
CA CYS A 247 25.20 -19.65 32.30
C CYS A 247 24.25 -20.77 32.73
N THR A 248 24.61 -21.49 33.80
CA THR A 248 23.78 -22.51 34.43
C THR A 248 22.39 -21.96 34.77
N GLY A 249 21.37 -22.81 34.90
CA GLY A 249 19.96 -22.38 35.06
C GLY A 249 19.64 -21.49 36.27
N ASP A 250 20.60 -21.24 37.17
CA ASP A 250 20.53 -20.25 38.25
C ASP A 250 21.19 -18.89 37.90
N GLY A 251 21.78 -18.75 36.72
CA GLY A 251 22.37 -17.52 36.17
C GLY A 251 23.71 -17.12 36.78
N LEU A 252 24.36 -17.98 37.57
CA LEU A 252 25.52 -17.60 38.39
C LEU A 252 26.86 -18.16 37.90
N THR A 253 26.88 -19.36 37.33
CA THR A 253 28.13 -19.99 36.84
C THR A 253 28.07 -20.11 35.33
N CYS A 254 29.07 -19.59 34.63
CA CYS A 254 29.05 -19.53 33.18
C CYS A 254 30.17 -20.39 32.57
N GLU A 255 29.80 -21.23 31.62
CA GLU A 255 30.76 -22.10 30.93
C GLU A 255 31.24 -21.37 29.67
N LEU A 256 32.52 -21.02 29.65
CA LEU A 256 33.17 -20.36 28.53
C LEU A 256 33.88 -21.44 27.71
N ASP A 257 33.35 -21.76 26.52
CA ASP A 257 33.97 -22.73 25.60
C ASP A 257 35.26 -22.15 25.01
N GLY A 258 36.36 -22.27 25.78
CA GLY A 258 37.72 -21.94 25.34
C GLY A 258 38.08 -20.45 25.25
N GLN A 259 37.12 -19.53 25.40
CA GLN A 259 37.36 -18.09 25.38
C GLN A 259 37.62 -17.52 26.79
N THR A 260 38.62 -16.64 26.94
CA THR A 260 38.93 -15.99 28.23
C THR A 260 38.45 -14.55 28.20
N ILE A 261 37.51 -14.19 29.08
CA ILE A 261 37.05 -12.81 29.28
C ILE A 261 37.90 -12.19 30.39
N GLU A 262 38.37 -10.96 30.18
CA GLU A 262 39.11 -10.23 31.23
C GLU A 262 38.19 -9.99 32.44
N SER A 263 38.70 -10.18 33.65
CA SER A 263 37.94 -10.05 34.89
C SER A 263 38.42 -8.82 35.66
N PRO A 264 37.54 -7.86 36.05
CA PRO A 264 36.08 -7.82 35.85
C PRO A 264 35.67 -7.20 34.50
N THR A 265 34.62 -7.74 33.87
CA THR A 265 34.02 -7.19 32.63
C THR A 265 32.51 -7.00 32.78
N GLN A 266 31.98 -5.93 32.18
CA GLN A 266 30.53 -5.72 32.10
C GLN A 266 29.91 -6.61 31.03
N VAL A 267 28.80 -7.24 31.38
CA VAL A 267 28.05 -8.14 30.50
C VAL A 267 26.56 -7.86 30.59
N CYS A 268 25.88 -7.96 29.47
CA CYS A 268 24.46 -7.78 29.29
C CYS A 268 23.73 -9.08 29.55
N ASN A 269 22.83 -9.08 30.53
CA ASN A 269 21.90 -10.18 30.77
C ASN A 269 20.60 -9.89 30.01
N PHE A 270 20.44 -10.53 28.85
CA PHE A 270 19.26 -10.34 28.00
C PHE A 270 17.99 -10.99 28.56
N ALA A 271 18.13 -11.98 29.43
CA ALA A 271 16.99 -12.63 30.09
C ALA A 271 16.26 -11.68 31.04
N THR A 272 17.00 -10.77 31.67
CA THR A 272 16.50 -9.90 32.75
C THR A 272 16.66 -8.41 32.46
N GLU A 273 17.20 -8.06 31.29
CA GLU A 273 17.47 -6.67 30.87
C GLU A 273 18.36 -5.90 31.87
N GLN A 274 19.40 -6.58 32.38
CA GLN A 274 20.31 -6.02 33.38
C GLN A 274 21.74 -5.92 32.85
N LEU A 275 22.44 -4.87 33.25
CA LEU A 275 23.88 -4.75 33.13
C LEU A 275 24.52 -5.43 34.34
N CYS A 276 25.30 -6.47 34.08
CA CYS A 276 25.92 -7.33 35.09
C CYS A 276 27.45 -7.20 35.08
N THR A 277 28.09 -7.51 36.21
CA THR A 277 29.55 -7.63 36.32
C THR A 277 29.94 -9.09 36.36
N PHE A 278 30.75 -9.51 35.39
CA PHE A 278 31.34 -10.82 35.29
C PHE A 278 32.73 -10.84 35.93
N VAL A 279 32.94 -11.72 36.91
CA VAL A 279 34.19 -11.87 37.67
C VAL A 279 34.54 -13.35 37.75
N ASP A 280 35.69 -13.72 37.20
CA ASP A 280 36.31 -15.04 37.32
C ASP A 280 35.37 -16.24 37.03
N GLY A 281 34.53 -16.15 36.00
CA GLY A 281 33.59 -17.23 35.64
C GLY A 281 32.19 -17.11 36.25
N THR A 282 31.94 -16.04 37.01
CA THR A 282 30.75 -15.85 37.83
C THR A 282 30.12 -14.48 37.61
N VAL A 283 28.80 -14.39 37.64
CA VAL A 283 28.08 -13.11 37.61
C VAL A 283 27.80 -12.65 39.04
N GLU A 284 28.45 -11.57 39.49
CA GLU A 284 28.40 -11.17 40.91
C GLU A 284 27.40 -10.06 41.24
N SER A 285 27.11 -9.15 40.30
CA SER A 285 26.14 -8.07 40.51
C SER A 285 25.47 -7.66 39.21
N CYS A 286 24.16 -7.47 39.24
CA CYS A 286 23.35 -7.01 38.11
C CYS A 286 22.50 -5.81 38.54
N MET A 287 22.45 -4.78 37.71
CA MET A 287 21.59 -3.60 37.91
C MET A 287 20.76 -3.36 36.65
N PRO A 288 19.58 -2.71 36.76
CA PRO A 288 18.84 -2.27 35.59
C PRO A 288 19.73 -1.42 34.67
N ASP A 289 19.67 -1.65 33.36
CA ASP A 289 20.45 -0.90 32.37
C ASP A 289 19.89 0.53 32.17
N SER A 290 20.05 1.38 33.18
CA SER A 290 19.52 2.76 33.16
C SER A 290 20.25 3.69 32.20
N GLU A 291 21.44 3.30 31.72
CA GLU A 291 22.28 4.09 30.82
C GLU A 291 22.19 3.60 29.36
N GLY A 292 21.42 2.53 29.09
CA GLY A 292 21.24 1.99 27.75
C GLY A 292 22.52 1.42 27.15
N VAL A 293 23.40 0.84 27.97
CA VAL A 293 24.69 0.27 27.53
C VAL A 293 24.46 -1.04 26.77
N CYS A 294 23.52 -1.87 27.23
CA CYS A 294 23.18 -3.15 26.61
C CYS A 294 22.12 -3.01 25.50
N PHE A 295 21.34 -1.93 25.53
CA PHE A 295 20.18 -1.73 24.66
C PHE A 295 20.17 -0.40 23.90
N GLY A 296 21.29 0.32 23.89
CA GLY A 296 21.71 1.35 22.94
C GLY A 296 20.82 2.57 22.74
N SER A 297 21.16 3.69 23.42
CA SER A 297 21.09 5.03 22.81
C SER A 297 22.37 5.25 21.99
N GLY A 298 22.29 5.16 20.66
CA GLY A 298 23.44 5.34 19.76
C GLY A 298 23.89 6.81 19.66
N GLY A 299 24.81 7.23 20.53
CA GLY A 299 25.58 8.46 20.36
C GLY A 299 26.92 8.15 19.70
N GLY A 300 27.05 8.46 18.41
CA GLY A 300 28.35 8.47 17.72
C GLY A 300 29.24 9.56 18.31
N GLY A 301 30.25 9.17 19.07
CA GLY A 301 31.29 10.05 19.58
C GLY A 301 32.65 9.62 19.07
N ASP A 302 33.15 10.35 18.07
CA ASP A 302 34.55 10.34 17.67
C ASP A 302 35.44 10.58 18.89
N THR A 303 36.37 9.65 19.12
CA THR A 303 37.48 9.86 20.05
C THR A 303 38.66 10.36 19.25
N ASP A 304 39.01 11.63 19.44
CA ASP A 304 40.41 12.06 19.40
C ASP A 304 40.59 13.38 20.15
N GLY A 305 41.30 13.28 21.29
CA GLY A 305 42.44 14.16 21.52
C GLY A 305 42.23 15.53 22.16
N ASP A 306 42.49 15.54 23.47
CA ASP A 306 43.33 16.54 24.15
C ASP A 306 42.65 17.80 24.73
N THR A 307 43.43 18.46 25.59
CA THR A 307 43.07 18.83 26.95
C THR A 307 42.80 20.33 27.17
N THR A 308 42.19 20.61 28.33
CA THR A 308 42.28 21.82 29.16
C THR A 308 41.27 22.98 28.99
N SER A 309 40.67 23.28 30.15
CA SER A 309 40.39 24.60 30.73
C SER A 309 39.06 25.31 30.42
N ALA A 310 38.29 25.47 31.51
CA ALA A 310 37.29 26.50 31.70
C ALA A 310 37.92 27.90 31.79
N THR A 311 37.26 28.91 31.21
CA THR A 311 37.18 30.35 31.62
C THR A 311 36.30 31.07 30.59
N THR A 312 35.11 31.58 30.94
CA THR A 312 34.77 32.96 31.36
C THR A 312 35.26 34.13 30.48
N PHE A 313 34.28 34.96 30.06
CA PHE A 313 34.31 36.37 29.55
C PHE A 313 34.76 36.69 28.11
N GLY A 314 33.94 37.50 27.42
CA GLY A 314 34.43 38.46 26.41
C GLY A 314 33.45 38.95 25.34
N PHE A 315 32.70 40.01 25.63
CA PHE A 315 32.01 40.88 24.66
C PHE A 315 32.96 41.57 23.67
N ILE A 316 32.58 41.66 22.38
CA ILE A 316 32.79 42.76 21.40
C ILE A 316 31.70 42.55 20.33
N SER A 317 30.55 43.24 20.28
CA SER A 317 30.24 44.63 19.87
C SER A 317 30.64 45.05 18.44
N GLY A 318 29.62 45.25 17.61
CA GLY A 318 29.59 45.98 16.33
C GLY A 318 28.41 45.42 15.50
N GLY A 319 27.21 46.01 15.54
CA GLY A 319 26.87 47.33 14.97
C GLY A 319 26.72 47.11 13.46
N ASP A 320 25.55 47.15 12.83
CA ASP A 320 24.52 48.20 12.83
C ASP A 320 23.21 47.56 12.27
N GLU A 321 22.05 47.71 12.93
CA GLU A 321 21.04 48.76 12.69
C GLU A 321 20.30 48.58 11.34
N VAL A 322 18.97 48.60 11.20
CA VAL A 322 17.79 49.01 12.01
C VAL A 322 16.59 48.25 11.39
N GLY A 323 15.72 47.57 12.15
CA GLY A 323 14.45 48.11 12.68
C GLY A 323 13.25 47.70 11.80
N GLY A 324 12.17 47.07 12.27
CA GLY A 324 11.67 46.89 13.63
C GLY A 324 10.21 47.35 13.68
N PHE A 325 9.30 46.49 14.16
CA PHE A 325 8.01 46.78 14.84
C PHE A 325 7.41 45.40 15.18
N VAL A 326 7.76 44.78 16.31
CA VAL A 326 7.20 44.92 17.67
C VAL A 326 5.70 44.69 17.74
N SER A 327 5.40 43.47 18.19
CA SER A 327 4.20 43.01 18.88
C SER A 327 4.04 43.68 20.24
N ASP A 328 2.80 43.91 20.67
CA ASP A 328 2.46 44.03 22.07
C ASP A 328 1.23 43.17 22.38
N GLY A 329 1.30 42.51 23.54
CA GLY A 329 0.41 41.45 23.97
C GLY A 329 -0.90 41.93 24.61
N GLY A 330 -1.57 40.92 25.17
CA GLY A 330 -3.00 40.91 25.40
C GLY A 330 -3.53 41.63 26.63
N SER A 331 -4.86 41.63 26.73
CA SER A 331 -5.61 41.58 27.97
C SER A 331 -7.06 41.20 27.68
N GLU A 332 -7.60 40.44 28.62
CA GLU A 332 -8.88 39.75 28.64
C GLU A 332 -10.13 40.65 28.80
N VAL A 333 -11.29 39.99 28.61
CA VAL A 333 -12.65 40.23 29.15
C VAL A 333 -13.57 41.24 28.44
N GLY A 334 -14.54 40.67 27.72
CA GLY A 334 -15.96 40.88 28.07
C GLY A 334 -16.84 41.72 27.15
N SER A 335 -18.02 41.17 26.87
CA SER A 335 -19.29 41.80 26.46
C SER A 335 -19.51 42.20 24.99
N ASP A 336 -20.28 41.35 24.30
CA ASP A 336 -21.39 41.73 23.41
C ASP A 336 -22.34 42.74 24.13
N PRO A 337 -23.12 43.62 23.45
CA PRO A 337 -24.02 43.21 22.37
C PRO A 337 -24.18 44.20 21.18
N SER A 338 -24.44 43.63 19.99
CA SER A 338 -25.36 44.09 18.92
C SER A 338 -25.42 45.58 18.48
N PHE A 339 -25.30 45.84 17.17
CA PHE A 339 -26.31 46.44 16.27
C PHE A 339 -25.66 47.05 15.00
N GLY A 340 -26.17 46.67 13.82
CA GLY A 340 -26.55 47.67 12.81
C GLY A 340 -25.69 47.83 11.54
N SER A 341 -26.26 47.37 10.43
CA SER A 341 -26.38 48.03 9.11
C SER A 341 -25.15 48.19 8.19
N ASP A 342 -25.16 47.40 7.11
CA ASP A 342 -25.19 47.83 5.69
C ASP A 342 -25.01 49.34 5.38
N PRO A 343 -24.30 49.68 4.28
CA PRO A 343 -25.02 49.69 3.00
C PRO A 343 -24.22 49.30 1.75
N SER A 344 -25.00 48.78 0.79
CA SER A 344 -24.72 48.71 -0.64
C SER A 344 -24.47 50.09 -1.27
N PHE A 345 -23.68 50.14 -2.35
CA PHE A 345 -23.83 51.16 -3.39
C PHE A 345 -23.31 50.63 -4.73
N GLY A 346 -24.25 50.40 -5.66
CA GLY A 346 -23.97 50.31 -7.09
C GLY A 346 -23.95 51.70 -7.74
N GLY A 347 -23.36 51.79 -8.93
CA GLY A 347 -23.37 53.01 -9.73
C GLY A 347 -22.82 52.79 -11.14
N GLU A 348 -23.73 52.65 -12.10
CA GLU A 348 -23.46 52.73 -13.55
C GLU A 348 -23.35 54.19 -14.03
N GLY A 349 -22.72 54.40 -15.21
CA GLY A 349 -22.85 55.61 -16.05
C GLY A 349 -21.52 56.05 -16.69
N SER A 350 -21.20 55.70 -17.94
CA SER A 350 -21.69 56.27 -19.22
C SER A 350 -20.81 57.39 -19.80
N THR A 351 -20.24 57.08 -20.98
CA THR A 351 -19.98 57.86 -22.21
C THR A 351 -19.35 59.27 -22.20
N GLY A 352 -18.35 59.44 -23.08
CA GLY A 352 -17.86 60.74 -23.55
C GLY A 352 -16.72 60.60 -24.56
N GLY A 353 -17.05 60.60 -25.86
CA GLY A 353 -16.09 60.56 -26.96
C GLY A 353 -15.45 61.92 -27.29
N GLY A 354 -14.34 61.86 -28.03
CA GLY A 354 -13.67 63.00 -28.64
C GLY A 354 -12.75 62.53 -29.78
N GLU A 355 -13.21 62.75 -31.01
CA GLU A 355 -12.47 62.58 -32.28
C GLU A 355 -11.35 63.61 -32.45
N VAL A 356 -10.21 63.18 -33.01
CA VAL A 356 -9.33 64.01 -33.85
C VAL A 356 -8.60 63.14 -34.89
N ASP A 357 -8.74 63.56 -36.15
CA ASP A 357 -8.22 62.97 -37.38
C ASP A 357 -6.69 62.98 -37.52
N GLY A 358 -6.17 61.92 -38.17
CA GLY A 358 -5.36 62.06 -39.39
C GLY A 358 -3.84 61.94 -39.27
N GLY A 359 -3.29 60.76 -39.58
CA GLY A 359 -1.86 60.57 -39.83
C GLY A 359 -1.47 59.14 -40.17
N SER A 360 -1.74 58.74 -41.43
CA SER A 360 -1.38 57.46 -42.06
C SER A 360 0.14 57.19 -42.00
N PHE A 361 0.52 55.99 -41.54
CA PHE A 361 1.69 55.24 -41.98
C PHE A 361 1.37 53.74 -41.88
N ASP A 362 1.38 53.07 -43.02
CA ASP A 362 1.34 51.61 -43.18
C ASP A 362 2.60 50.96 -42.60
N ASP A 363 2.44 50.00 -41.69
CA ASP A 363 3.19 48.74 -41.72
C ASP A 363 2.35 47.64 -41.07
N GLY A 364 2.30 46.49 -41.73
CA GLY A 364 1.34 45.43 -41.47
C GLY A 364 1.77 44.47 -40.37
N SER A 365 0.85 44.19 -39.46
CA SER A 365 0.66 42.87 -38.87
C SER A 365 -0.74 42.84 -38.26
N GLU A 366 -1.68 42.23 -38.98
CA GLU A 366 -3.01 41.91 -38.45
C GLU A 366 -2.87 41.04 -37.20
N VAL A 367 -3.32 41.61 -36.09
CA VAL A 367 -3.73 40.91 -34.89
C VAL A 367 -5.19 40.58 -35.15
N ASP A 368 -5.52 39.30 -35.33
CA ASP A 368 -6.90 38.87 -35.51
C ASP A 368 -7.29 37.87 -34.41
N GLY A 369 -8.35 38.26 -33.70
CA GLY A 369 -9.33 37.44 -32.99
C GLY A 369 -8.85 36.23 -32.20
N GLY A 370 -8.90 36.37 -30.86
CA GLY A 370 -8.99 35.21 -29.98
C GLY A 370 -10.20 34.33 -30.37
N SER A 371 -9.90 33.13 -30.83
CA SER A 371 -10.81 31.99 -30.75
C SER A 371 -10.44 31.20 -29.50
N VAL A 372 -11.45 30.89 -28.69
CA VAL A 372 -11.42 29.83 -27.69
C VAL A 372 -10.88 28.59 -28.40
N GLY A 373 -9.74 28.07 -27.94
CA GLY A 373 -9.13 26.87 -28.50
C GLY A 373 -10.08 25.70 -28.27
N GLU A 374 -10.70 25.27 -29.34
CA GLU A 374 -11.49 24.06 -29.46
C GLU A 374 -10.55 22.86 -29.22
N THR A 375 -10.47 22.38 -27.97
CA THR A 375 -9.86 21.07 -27.66
C THR A 375 -10.87 19.97 -28.02
N THR A 376 -11.15 19.84 -29.31
CA THR A 376 -11.86 18.68 -29.84
C THR A 376 -10.91 17.50 -29.88
N PHE A 377 -11.17 16.51 -29.03
CA PHE A 377 -10.51 15.20 -29.04
C PHE A 377 -11.01 14.40 -30.26
N GLY A 378 -10.35 14.63 -31.40
CA GLY A 378 -10.55 13.88 -32.63
C GLY A 378 -9.48 12.79 -32.78
N ASP A 379 -9.95 11.60 -33.08
CA ASP A 379 -9.25 10.42 -33.56
C ASP A 379 -8.24 10.75 -34.68
N ASP A 380 -6.95 10.82 -34.38
CA ASP A 380 -5.88 10.85 -35.36
C ASP A 380 -4.84 9.77 -35.03
N GLY A 381 -5.12 8.56 -35.51
CA GLY A 381 -4.12 7.52 -35.64
C GLY A 381 -2.99 7.94 -36.61
N GLY A 382 -1.77 7.95 -36.09
CA GLY A 382 -0.54 7.72 -36.85
C GLY A 382 0.27 8.95 -37.25
N GLY A 383 1.47 9.04 -36.67
CA GLY A 383 2.67 9.58 -37.34
C GLY A 383 3.37 10.72 -36.61
N ASP A 384 4.50 10.39 -35.97
CA ASP A 384 5.69 11.22 -35.71
C ASP A 384 5.47 12.74 -35.67
N GLY A 385 5.32 13.29 -34.47
CA GLY A 385 5.37 14.75 -34.26
C GLY A 385 4.86 15.24 -32.92
N GLY A 386 5.61 14.98 -31.83
CA GLY A 386 5.59 15.71 -30.56
C GLY A 386 4.26 16.31 -30.09
N SER A 387 3.38 15.49 -29.51
CA SER A 387 2.35 15.95 -28.58
C SER A 387 2.86 15.75 -27.15
N ALA A 388 2.87 16.81 -26.34
CA ALA A 388 3.33 16.85 -24.95
C ALA A 388 2.40 16.11 -23.95
N PHE A 389 1.64 15.12 -24.43
CA PHE A 389 0.64 14.40 -23.65
C PHE A 389 0.71 12.92 -24.00
N GLY A 390 0.94 12.09 -22.98
CA GLY A 390 0.73 10.66 -23.05
C GLY A 390 -0.73 10.31 -22.76
N ALA A 391 -1.07 9.02 -22.74
CA ALA A 391 -2.40 8.58 -22.34
C ALA A 391 -2.36 7.26 -21.57
N LEU A 392 -3.22 7.12 -20.56
CA LEU A 392 -3.45 5.86 -19.86
C LEU A 392 -4.92 5.46 -19.98
N GLY A 393 -5.22 4.35 -20.66
CA GLY A 393 -6.60 3.89 -20.85
C GLY A 393 -7.49 4.84 -21.66
N GLY A 394 -6.87 5.69 -22.50
CA GLY A 394 -7.55 6.73 -23.27
C GLY A 394 -7.82 8.04 -22.50
N HIS A 395 -7.16 8.24 -21.36
CA HIS A 395 -7.22 9.48 -20.58
C HIS A 395 -5.89 10.23 -20.67
N PRO A 396 -5.88 11.56 -20.87
CA PRO A 396 -4.65 12.35 -20.97
C PRO A 396 -3.76 12.19 -19.73
N LEU A 397 -2.45 12.18 -19.98
CA LEU A 397 -1.40 12.07 -18.99
C LEU A 397 -0.30 13.11 -19.29
N GLU A 398 0.10 13.90 -18.29
CA GLU A 398 1.23 14.83 -18.46
C GLU A 398 2.52 14.05 -18.76
N CYS A 399 3.21 14.36 -19.87
CA CYS A 399 4.38 13.59 -20.28
C CYS A 399 5.36 14.40 -21.16
N PRO A 400 6.68 14.34 -20.89
CA PRO A 400 7.31 13.88 -19.65
C PRO A 400 7.02 14.82 -18.49
N ARG A 401 7.34 14.41 -17.26
CA ARG A 401 7.40 15.32 -16.12
C ARG A 401 8.78 15.40 -15.50
N ILE A 402 9.06 16.51 -14.82
CA ILE A 402 10.36 16.74 -14.18
C ILE A 402 10.62 15.82 -12.98
N GLU A 403 9.58 15.24 -12.37
CA GLU A 403 9.69 14.28 -11.26
C GLU A 403 10.57 13.08 -11.63
N ARG A 404 10.78 12.78 -12.92
CA ARG A 404 11.76 11.77 -13.38
C ARG A 404 13.19 12.01 -12.85
N GLN A 405 13.53 13.23 -12.43
CA GLN A 405 14.84 13.57 -11.86
C GLN A 405 15.07 12.95 -10.48
N GLN A 406 13.99 12.53 -9.79
CA GLN A 406 14.02 11.88 -8.47
C GLN A 406 14.60 10.45 -8.52
N ILE A 407 14.97 9.92 -9.70
CA ILE A 407 15.25 8.49 -9.90
C ILE A 407 16.38 7.93 -9.02
N ASP A 408 17.38 8.73 -8.65
CA ASP A 408 18.57 8.29 -7.89
C ASP A 408 18.66 8.91 -6.48
N ASN A 409 17.54 9.08 -5.78
CA ASN A 409 17.52 9.69 -4.44
C ASN A 409 16.64 8.98 -3.40
N LEU A 410 16.52 7.64 -3.49
CA LEU A 410 15.74 6.82 -2.56
C LEU A 410 16.05 7.12 -1.07
N ASP A 411 17.31 7.39 -0.76
CA ASP A 411 17.82 7.72 0.57
C ASP A 411 17.37 9.09 1.11
N GLN A 412 16.82 9.96 0.26
CA GLN A 412 16.37 11.31 0.62
C GLN A 412 14.90 11.37 1.06
N TRP A 413 14.18 10.25 0.97
CA TRP A 413 12.78 10.16 1.36
C TRP A 413 12.65 9.89 2.87
N PHE A 414 11.79 10.67 3.53
CA PHE A 414 11.53 10.51 4.95
C PHE A 414 10.03 10.39 5.26
N PRO A 415 9.64 9.54 6.22
CA PRO A 415 8.25 9.36 6.61
C PRO A 415 7.73 10.55 7.40
N ILE A 416 6.50 10.98 7.11
CA ILE A 416 5.84 12.12 7.78
C ILE A 416 4.54 11.72 8.51
N ALA A 417 3.96 10.57 8.16
CA ALA A 417 2.80 10.06 8.87
C ALA A 417 2.65 8.54 8.71
N ILE A 418 2.09 7.90 9.74
CA ILE A 418 1.48 6.58 9.66
C ILE A 418 0.04 6.68 10.14
N SER A 419 -0.90 6.07 9.42
CA SER A 419 -2.32 6.16 9.79
C SER A 419 -3.09 4.87 9.64
N ASN A 420 -3.99 4.64 10.59
CA ASN A 420 -5.04 3.64 10.56
C ASN A 420 -6.27 4.18 9.81
N ARG A 421 -6.71 3.47 8.78
CA ARG A 421 -7.94 3.74 8.04
C ARG A 421 -8.91 2.58 8.18
N PHE A 422 -9.14 2.16 9.41
CA PHE A 422 -10.13 1.14 9.75
C PHE A 422 -11.55 1.57 9.33
N ASP A 423 -11.82 2.87 9.26
CA ASP A 423 -13.07 3.44 8.72
C ASP A 423 -13.36 3.03 7.27
N LEU A 424 -12.34 2.58 6.52
CA LEU A 424 -12.48 2.05 5.17
C LEU A 424 -12.79 0.55 5.11
N ALA A 425 -12.84 -0.14 6.25
CA ALA A 425 -13.22 -1.55 6.29
C ALA A 425 -14.67 -1.72 5.76
N PRO A 426 -14.90 -2.58 4.76
CA PRO A 426 -16.24 -2.93 4.31
C PRO A 426 -17.09 -3.47 5.47
N ALA A 427 -18.37 -3.10 5.52
CA ALA A 427 -19.25 -3.54 6.61
C ALA A 427 -19.47 -5.07 6.66
N ASP A 428 -19.21 -5.78 5.57
CA ASP A 428 -19.22 -7.25 5.51
C ASP A 428 -17.90 -7.88 5.96
N GLY A 429 -16.87 -7.09 6.26
CA GLY A 429 -15.55 -7.58 6.64
C GLY A 429 -14.75 -8.19 5.49
N ALA A 430 -14.98 -7.81 4.23
CA ALA A 430 -14.15 -8.30 3.12
C ALA A 430 -12.65 -8.01 3.30
N ASN A 431 -12.32 -6.93 4.01
CA ASN A 431 -10.98 -6.58 4.48
C ASN A 431 -11.08 -5.75 5.78
N CYS A 432 -9.94 -5.46 6.41
CA CYS A 432 -9.86 -4.73 7.67
C CYS A 432 -9.45 -3.25 7.50
N GLY A 433 -9.83 -2.64 6.39
CA GLY A 433 -9.48 -1.27 6.05
C GLY A 433 -8.05 -1.13 5.56
N GLU A 434 -7.48 0.06 5.72
CA GLU A 434 -6.15 0.38 5.19
C GLU A 434 -5.16 0.83 6.27
N GLN A 435 -3.87 0.58 6.04
CA GLN A 435 -2.75 1.04 6.86
C GLN A 435 -1.80 1.83 5.96
N ARG A 436 -1.61 3.11 6.28
CA ARG A 436 -0.95 4.05 5.37
C ARG A 436 0.37 4.55 5.93
N ILE A 437 1.36 4.72 5.07
CA ILE A 437 2.61 5.44 5.35
C ILE A 437 2.77 6.54 4.30
N VAL A 438 3.01 7.78 4.75
CA VAL A 438 3.24 8.94 3.90
C VAL A 438 4.70 9.35 3.97
N PHE A 439 5.32 9.54 2.83
CA PHE A 439 6.70 9.98 2.65
C PHE A 439 6.77 11.34 1.98
N ALA A 440 7.75 12.15 2.38
CA ALA A 440 8.11 13.38 1.70
C ALA A 440 9.57 13.32 1.22
N ASN A 441 9.85 14.05 0.16
CA ASN A 441 11.19 14.37 -0.29
C ASN A 441 11.24 15.86 -0.61
N ASN A 442 12.28 16.53 -0.11
CA ASN A 442 12.55 17.96 -0.32
C ASN A 442 13.97 18.20 -0.85
N ALA A 443 14.75 17.15 -1.10
CA ALA A 443 16.19 17.25 -1.36
C ALA A 443 16.50 17.74 -2.78
N GLN A 444 15.75 17.25 -3.77
CA GLN A 444 15.85 17.73 -5.15
C GLN A 444 14.77 18.77 -5.45
N ASN A 445 13.53 18.44 -5.13
CA ASN A 445 12.33 19.27 -5.16
C ASN A 445 11.28 18.61 -4.24
N ARG A 446 10.02 19.03 -4.29
CA ARG A 446 8.96 18.64 -3.35
C ARG A 446 8.07 17.55 -3.94
N MET A 447 8.18 16.33 -3.43
CA MET A 447 7.35 15.19 -3.87
C MET A 447 6.93 14.33 -2.69
N PHE A 448 5.78 13.65 -2.79
CA PHE A 448 5.34 12.69 -1.79
C PHE A 448 5.04 11.33 -2.41
N ILE A 449 5.26 10.28 -1.61
CA ILE A 449 4.84 8.90 -1.91
C ILE A 449 3.96 8.44 -0.75
N ILE A 450 2.85 7.79 -1.08
CA ILE A 450 1.89 7.26 -0.12
C ILE A 450 1.75 5.77 -0.39
N LEU A 451 2.04 4.94 0.60
CA LEU A 451 1.76 3.51 0.55
C LEU A 451 0.54 3.23 1.40
N GLU A 452 -0.51 2.68 0.80
CA GLU A 452 -1.80 2.46 1.45
C GLU A 452 -2.13 0.97 1.33
N ALA A 453 -1.75 0.20 2.35
CA ALA A 453 -1.92 -1.25 2.35
C ALA A 453 -3.35 -1.59 2.75
N GLN A 454 -4.09 -2.31 1.91
CA GLN A 454 -5.36 -2.91 2.33
C GLN A 454 -5.07 -4.15 3.16
N VAL A 455 -5.55 -4.19 4.41
CA VAL A 455 -5.26 -5.29 5.33
C VAL A 455 -6.25 -6.43 5.06
N PRO A 456 -5.79 -7.62 4.63
CA PRO A 456 -6.68 -8.74 4.38
C PRO A 456 -7.37 -9.18 5.67
N ASN A 457 -8.65 -9.55 5.58
CA ASN A 457 -9.32 -10.23 6.69
C ASN A 457 -8.91 -11.72 6.68
N PRO A 458 -8.26 -12.24 7.73
CA PRO A 458 -7.84 -13.64 7.81
C PRO A 458 -9.02 -14.61 7.91
N ASP A 459 -10.19 -14.15 8.37
CA ASP A 459 -11.41 -14.95 8.43
C ASP A 459 -12.63 -14.16 7.94
N PRO A 460 -12.84 -14.07 6.60
CA PRO A 460 -14.00 -13.41 6.02
C PRO A 460 -15.34 -14.03 6.44
N GLY A 461 -15.35 -15.30 6.88
CA GLY A 461 -16.56 -15.97 7.37
C GLY A 461 -17.11 -15.36 8.65
N CYS A 462 -16.26 -14.70 9.44
CA CYS A 462 -16.65 -13.97 10.65
C CYS A 462 -17.04 -12.51 10.38
N GLY A 463 -17.01 -12.09 9.12
CA GLY A 463 -17.16 -10.71 8.71
C GLY A 463 -16.22 -9.78 9.49
N LEU A 464 -16.72 -8.61 9.85
CA LEU A 464 -15.91 -7.55 10.45
C LEU A 464 -15.36 -7.92 11.85
N ALA A 465 -15.94 -8.90 12.55
CA ALA A 465 -15.47 -9.30 13.87
C ALA A 465 -14.03 -9.84 13.84
N ALA A 466 -13.62 -10.48 12.74
CA ALA A 466 -12.25 -10.96 12.56
C ALA A 466 -11.22 -9.82 12.45
N CYS A 467 -11.64 -8.59 12.18
CA CYS A 467 -10.77 -7.41 12.17
C CYS A 467 -10.52 -6.79 13.54
N ARG A 468 -11.16 -7.31 14.60
CA ARG A 468 -11.01 -6.80 15.97
C ARG A 468 -9.56 -6.73 16.47
N PRO A 469 -8.67 -7.70 16.18
CA PRO A 469 -7.26 -7.62 16.59
C PRO A 469 -6.50 -6.43 16.02
N VAL A 470 -6.83 -5.99 14.79
CA VAL A 470 -6.25 -4.78 14.18
C VAL A 470 -6.73 -3.52 14.90
N ALA A 471 -8.03 -3.44 15.17
CA ALA A 471 -8.62 -2.32 15.92
C ALA A 471 -8.06 -2.22 17.35
N GLU A 472 -7.93 -3.36 18.04
CA GLU A 472 -7.36 -3.42 19.39
C GLU A 472 -5.88 -3.05 19.41
N PHE A 473 -5.08 -3.51 18.43
CA PHE A 473 -3.67 -3.10 18.32
C PHE A 473 -3.53 -1.58 18.29
N TRP A 474 -4.35 -0.90 17.49
CA TRP A 474 -4.33 0.55 17.39
C TRP A 474 -4.84 1.23 18.66
N ALA A 475 -5.93 0.73 19.24
CA ALA A 475 -6.45 1.24 20.51
C ALA A 475 -5.46 1.09 21.67
N GLU A 476 -4.66 0.01 21.70
CA GLU A 476 -3.62 -0.20 22.72
C GLU A 476 -2.50 0.85 22.65
N LEU A 477 -2.29 1.54 21.52
CA LEU A 477 -1.31 2.63 21.41
C LEU A 477 -1.75 3.92 22.13
N ASN A 478 -3.03 4.03 22.49
CA ASN A 478 -3.60 5.19 23.20
C ASN A 478 -2.82 5.53 24.48
N ASP A 479 -2.56 4.49 25.27
CA ASP A 479 -1.91 4.57 26.58
C ASP A 479 -0.38 4.58 26.48
N GLU A 480 0.17 4.43 25.27
CA GLU A 480 1.62 4.37 25.06
C GLU A 480 2.23 5.76 24.88
N THR A 481 2.60 6.37 26.01
CA THR A 481 3.29 7.66 26.05
C THR A 481 4.78 7.57 25.73
N ASP A 482 5.39 6.38 25.80
CA ASP A 482 6.80 6.18 25.42
C ASP A 482 6.92 6.05 23.90
N LEU A 483 7.51 7.09 23.28
CA LEU A 483 7.76 7.16 21.84
C LEU A 483 8.54 5.94 21.33
N LEU A 484 9.55 5.47 22.07
CA LEU A 484 10.36 4.32 21.69
C LEU A 484 9.54 3.03 21.73
N LYS A 485 8.67 2.88 22.73
CA LYS A 485 7.79 1.71 22.82
C LYS A 485 6.76 1.68 21.71
N ARG A 486 6.12 2.83 21.42
CA ARG A 486 5.19 2.98 20.30
C ARG A 486 5.86 2.71 18.95
N ARG A 487 7.08 3.24 18.74
CA ARG A 487 7.94 2.94 17.59
C ARG A 487 8.14 1.43 17.42
N ARG A 488 8.50 0.72 18.49
CA ARG A 488 8.68 -0.75 18.45
C ARG A 488 7.40 -1.48 18.07
N GLN A 489 6.24 -1.07 18.58
CA GLN A 489 4.96 -1.70 18.24
C GLN A 489 4.57 -1.48 16.78
N LEU A 490 4.68 -0.25 16.29
CA LEU A 490 4.41 0.05 14.88
C LEU A 490 5.39 -0.67 13.95
N LYS A 491 6.70 -0.69 14.28
CA LYS A 491 7.70 -1.42 13.48
C LYS A 491 7.35 -2.89 13.34
N LYS A 492 6.89 -3.53 14.43
CA LYS A 492 6.42 -4.91 14.41
C LYS A 492 5.19 -5.08 13.53
N ALA A 493 4.14 -4.29 13.73
CA ALA A 493 2.90 -4.45 12.98
C ALA A 493 3.05 -4.18 11.47
N PHE A 494 3.86 -3.18 11.09
CA PHE A 494 4.03 -2.82 9.69
C PHE A 494 5.11 -3.65 8.98
N LEU A 495 6.27 -3.88 9.59
CA LEU A 495 7.44 -4.38 8.85
C LEU A 495 7.76 -5.85 9.13
N THR A 496 7.78 -6.28 10.39
CA THR A 496 8.38 -7.56 10.77
C THR A 496 7.41 -8.65 11.22
N GLY A 497 6.19 -8.28 11.59
CA GLY A 497 5.23 -9.16 12.24
C GLY A 497 5.07 -8.80 13.72
N HIS A 498 3.82 -8.64 14.16
CA HIS A 498 3.48 -8.38 15.55
C HIS A 498 2.87 -9.64 16.17
N PRO A 499 3.41 -10.17 17.30
CA PRO A 499 2.99 -11.49 17.80
C PRO A 499 1.49 -11.65 18.05
N LYS A 500 0.80 -10.62 18.57
CA LYS A 500 -0.65 -10.69 18.77
C LYS A 500 -1.43 -10.70 17.45
N LEU A 501 -0.94 -9.99 16.44
CA LEU A 501 -1.57 -9.90 15.13
C LEU A 501 -1.35 -11.22 14.36
N GLU A 502 -0.15 -11.79 14.42
CA GLU A 502 0.18 -13.09 13.83
C GLU A 502 -0.63 -14.22 14.44
N GLN A 503 -0.80 -14.24 15.76
CA GLN A 503 -1.68 -15.19 16.45
C GLN A 503 -3.14 -15.08 15.98
N ALA A 504 -3.56 -13.90 15.52
CA ALA A 504 -4.86 -13.64 14.94
C ALA A 504 -4.90 -13.86 13.41
N GLY A 505 -3.82 -14.34 12.79
CA GLY A 505 -3.75 -14.62 11.36
C GLY A 505 -3.34 -13.43 10.47
N PHE A 506 -2.96 -12.30 11.06
CA PHE A 506 -2.47 -11.14 10.32
C PHE A 506 -0.95 -11.17 10.14
N GLY A 507 -0.49 -11.02 8.91
CA GLY A 507 0.92 -10.74 8.61
C GLY A 507 1.29 -9.27 8.80
N PRO A 508 2.54 -8.88 8.51
CA PRO A 508 2.95 -7.48 8.47
C PRO A 508 2.09 -6.69 7.47
N PHE A 509 1.74 -5.44 7.80
CA PHE A 509 0.92 -4.62 6.90
C PHE A 509 1.64 -4.26 5.60
N VAL A 510 2.95 -4.03 5.66
CA VAL A 510 3.79 -3.78 4.49
C VAL A 510 4.10 -5.12 3.82
N ASP A 511 3.34 -5.43 2.79
CA ASP A 511 3.49 -6.62 1.95
C ASP A 511 3.08 -6.23 0.53
N ALA A 512 3.89 -6.57 -0.49
CA ALA A 512 3.61 -6.19 -1.88
C ALA A 512 2.21 -6.60 -2.35
N ARG A 513 1.68 -7.72 -1.81
CA ARG A 513 0.35 -8.23 -2.13
C ARG A 513 -0.78 -7.35 -1.61
N ASN A 514 -0.52 -6.53 -0.58
CA ASN A 514 -1.49 -5.59 -0.02
C ASN A 514 -1.57 -4.28 -0.82
N TYR A 515 -0.74 -4.11 -1.86
CA TYR A 515 -0.74 -2.96 -2.79
C TYR A 515 -1.04 -3.37 -4.25
N ALA A 516 -1.46 -4.62 -4.46
CA ALA A 516 -1.77 -5.17 -5.76
C ALA A 516 -3.20 -4.83 -6.22
N PHE A 517 -3.56 -5.20 -7.45
CA PHE A 517 -4.94 -5.13 -7.93
C PHE A 517 -5.89 -5.89 -6.99
N GLY A 518 -7.10 -5.38 -6.78
CA GLY A 518 -8.04 -5.93 -5.79
C GLY A 518 -7.72 -5.59 -4.34
N THR A 519 -6.63 -4.87 -4.08
CA THR A 519 -6.15 -4.51 -2.74
C THR A 519 -5.71 -3.04 -2.73
N GLY A 520 -4.81 -2.66 -1.82
CA GLY A 520 -4.34 -1.30 -1.66
C GLY A 520 -3.54 -0.75 -2.84
N GLN A 521 -2.74 0.29 -2.59
CA GLN A 521 -2.21 1.14 -3.65
C GLN A 521 -0.96 1.90 -3.21
N VAL A 522 -0.22 2.36 -4.21
CA VAL A 522 0.83 3.36 -4.05
C VAL A 522 0.39 4.63 -4.76
N ARG A 523 0.49 5.78 -4.13
CA ARG A 523 0.20 7.08 -4.76
C ARG A 523 1.39 8.00 -4.69
N THR A 524 1.49 8.87 -5.67
CA THR A 524 2.53 9.91 -5.75
C THR A 524 1.87 11.27 -5.84
N ASN A 525 2.48 12.27 -5.21
CA ASN A 525 1.96 13.61 -5.10
C ASN A 525 3.03 14.58 -5.63
N ASN A 526 2.79 15.15 -6.80
CA ASN A 526 3.84 15.67 -7.68
C ASN A 526 3.79 17.20 -7.73
N PHE A 527 4.75 17.88 -7.08
CA PHE A 527 4.84 19.35 -7.06
C PHE A 527 6.04 19.90 -7.83
N ASP A 528 6.85 19.05 -8.46
CA ASP A 528 8.07 19.51 -9.11
C ASP A 528 7.74 20.22 -10.44
N ASP A 529 6.63 19.85 -11.08
CA ASP A 529 6.12 20.46 -12.31
C ASP A 529 4.67 20.97 -12.19
N PHE A 530 4.29 21.91 -13.07
CA PHE A 530 2.91 22.38 -13.22
C PHE A 530 2.23 21.75 -14.46
N PRO A 531 0.95 21.34 -14.37
CA PRO A 531 0.14 21.36 -13.17
C PRO A 531 0.58 20.32 -12.15
N TRP A 532 0.20 20.57 -10.90
CA TRP A 532 0.27 19.55 -9.88
C TRP A 532 -0.50 18.31 -10.32
N THR A 533 0.06 17.12 -10.09
CA THR A 533 -0.66 15.88 -10.33
C THR A 533 -0.50 14.87 -9.20
N LEU A 534 -1.48 13.98 -9.08
CA LEU A 534 -1.38 12.76 -8.30
C LEU A 534 -1.62 11.56 -9.20
N ARG A 535 -0.75 10.56 -9.09
CA ARG A 535 -0.84 9.28 -9.82
C ARG A 535 -0.97 8.11 -8.87
N GLU A 536 -1.68 7.08 -9.31
CA GLU A 536 -1.91 5.85 -8.56
C GLU A 536 -1.23 4.66 -9.23
N PHE A 537 -0.69 3.75 -8.42
CA PHE A 537 0.01 2.59 -8.89
C PHE A 537 -0.36 1.35 -8.10
N LYS A 538 -0.19 0.19 -8.73
CA LYS A 538 -0.27 -1.12 -8.09
C LYS A 538 1.09 -1.80 -8.11
N MET A 539 1.42 -2.53 -7.05
CA MET A 539 2.58 -3.44 -7.07
C MET A 539 2.19 -4.71 -7.81
N VAL A 540 3.07 -5.17 -8.69
CA VAL A 540 2.84 -6.35 -9.54
C VAL A 540 4.04 -7.29 -9.49
N GLU A 541 3.77 -8.58 -9.62
CA GLU A 541 4.81 -9.59 -9.72
C GLU A 541 5.44 -9.56 -11.11
N HIS A 542 6.76 -9.61 -11.16
CA HIS A 542 7.53 -9.82 -12.38
C HIS A 542 8.26 -11.17 -12.32
N PRO A 543 7.71 -12.21 -12.97
CA PRO A 543 8.29 -13.54 -12.96
C PRO A 543 9.71 -13.57 -13.53
N ARG A 544 10.57 -14.39 -12.95
CA ARG A 544 11.91 -14.65 -13.47
C ARG A 544 12.14 -16.16 -13.55
N PRO A 545 12.20 -16.76 -14.75
CA PRO A 545 12.36 -18.20 -14.90
C PRO A 545 13.55 -18.74 -14.08
N GLY A 546 13.29 -19.74 -13.24
CA GLY A 546 14.30 -20.37 -12.36
C GLY A 546 14.84 -19.48 -11.24
N LYS A 547 14.21 -18.33 -10.93
CA LYS A 547 14.63 -17.39 -9.88
C LYS A 547 13.40 -16.86 -9.12
N LYS A 548 13.60 -16.33 -7.91
CA LYS A 548 12.53 -15.59 -7.20
C LYS A 548 12.02 -14.43 -8.07
N SER A 549 10.71 -14.23 -8.17
CA SER A 549 10.14 -13.08 -8.89
C SER A 549 10.54 -11.75 -8.27
N LEU A 550 10.50 -10.66 -9.04
CA LEU A 550 10.69 -9.29 -8.55
C LEU A 550 9.33 -8.62 -8.31
N VAL A 551 9.32 -7.59 -7.48
CA VAL A 551 8.21 -6.63 -7.45
C VAL A 551 8.47 -5.55 -8.50
N ARG A 552 7.44 -5.21 -9.26
CA ARG A 552 7.38 -4.04 -10.15
C ARG A 552 6.17 -3.19 -9.78
N ILE A 553 6.01 -2.08 -10.49
CA ILE A 553 4.92 -1.14 -10.31
C ILE A 553 4.20 -0.92 -11.64
N ALA A 554 2.88 -0.72 -11.58
CA ALA A 554 2.05 -0.42 -12.74
C ALA A 554 1.18 0.80 -12.45
N HIS A 555 1.28 1.83 -13.28
CA HIS A 555 0.41 3.01 -13.22
C HIS A 555 -1.01 2.62 -13.66
N VAL A 556 -1.98 2.95 -12.82
CA VAL A 556 -3.42 2.76 -13.06
C VAL A 556 -4.15 4.09 -12.98
N PRO A 557 -5.35 4.22 -13.59
CA PRO A 557 -6.21 5.38 -13.35
C PRO A 557 -6.46 5.59 -11.86
N VAL A 558 -6.52 6.85 -11.44
CA VAL A 558 -6.64 7.19 -10.02
C VAL A 558 -8.04 6.85 -9.51
N SER A 559 -8.11 6.02 -8.47
CA SER A 559 -9.34 5.75 -7.73
C SER A 559 -9.85 7.05 -7.11
N ALA A 560 -11.11 7.43 -7.40
CA ALA A 560 -11.68 8.73 -7.07
C ALA A 560 -10.96 9.93 -7.72
N SER A 561 -10.91 9.93 -9.06
CA SER A 561 -10.63 11.13 -9.86
C SER A 561 -11.34 11.09 -11.23
N PRO A 562 -12.68 11.18 -11.32
CA PRO A 562 -13.38 11.23 -12.59
C PRO A 562 -12.89 12.38 -13.47
N VAL A 563 -12.91 12.15 -14.79
CA VAL A 563 -12.61 13.22 -15.75
C VAL A 563 -13.76 14.23 -15.74
N GLY A 564 -13.46 15.50 -15.47
CA GLY A 564 -14.48 16.54 -15.36
C GLY A 564 -15.15 16.88 -16.70
N ASP A 565 -14.49 16.67 -17.84
CA ASP A 565 -15.09 16.83 -19.17
C ASP A 565 -16.42 16.08 -19.33
N TYR A 566 -16.60 14.96 -18.62
CA TYR A 566 -17.84 14.20 -18.68
C TYR A 566 -19.03 14.94 -18.04
N PHE A 567 -18.80 15.90 -17.14
CA PHE A 567 -19.84 16.82 -16.64
C PHE A 567 -20.30 17.82 -17.69
N ASN A 568 -19.44 18.16 -18.65
CA ASN A 568 -19.77 19.07 -19.75
C ASN A 568 -20.44 18.29 -20.89
N ASP A 569 -21.77 18.30 -20.92
CA ASP A 569 -22.56 17.62 -21.96
C ASP A 569 -22.54 18.32 -23.33
N ALA A 570 -21.85 19.45 -23.46
CA ALA A 570 -21.56 20.07 -24.76
C ALA A 570 -20.33 19.45 -25.44
N ILE A 571 -19.46 18.77 -24.69
CA ILE A 571 -18.29 18.07 -25.23
C ILE A 571 -18.71 16.66 -25.68
N ASP A 572 -18.56 16.40 -26.98
CA ASP A 572 -18.79 15.07 -27.54
C ASP A 572 -17.59 14.17 -27.26
N THR A 573 -17.73 13.26 -26.29
CA THR A 573 -16.72 12.27 -25.95
C THR A 573 -17.31 10.86 -26.07
N PRO A 574 -16.54 9.86 -26.55
CA PRO A 574 -17.06 8.50 -26.72
C PRO A 574 -17.64 7.86 -25.45
N ARG A 575 -17.20 8.31 -24.26
CA ARG A 575 -17.63 7.81 -22.96
C ARG A 575 -18.60 8.73 -22.21
N GLY A 576 -18.88 9.93 -22.74
CA GLY A 576 -19.60 10.98 -22.01
C GLY A 576 -21.00 10.56 -21.55
N GLU A 577 -21.79 9.92 -22.41
CA GLU A 577 -23.14 9.45 -22.04
C GLU A 577 -23.09 8.38 -20.94
N ALA A 578 -22.22 7.38 -21.09
CA ALA A 578 -22.08 6.30 -20.11
C ALA A 578 -21.57 6.82 -18.76
N CYS A 579 -20.63 7.77 -18.77
CA CYS A 579 -20.09 8.36 -17.54
C CYS A 579 -21.12 9.25 -16.84
N ARG A 580 -21.89 10.07 -17.57
CA ARG A 580 -23.00 10.83 -16.98
C ARG A 580 -24.07 9.92 -16.37
N ALA A 581 -24.39 8.80 -17.00
CA ALA A 581 -25.29 7.81 -16.42
C ALA A 581 -24.73 7.23 -15.10
N SER A 582 -23.43 6.88 -15.09
CA SER A 582 -22.75 6.42 -13.88
C SER A 582 -22.74 7.47 -12.77
N PHE A 583 -22.59 8.76 -13.10
CA PHE A 583 -22.63 9.84 -12.12
C PHE A 583 -23.99 9.95 -11.44
N LEU A 584 -25.09 9.82 -12.20
CA LEU A 584 -26.46 9.85 -11.65
C LEU A 584 -26.73 8.68 -10.69
N GLU A 585 -26.11 7.52 -10.93
CA GLU A 585 -26.16 6.37 -10.01
C GLU A 585 -25.36 6.66 -8.73
N ALA A 586 -24.18 7.26 -8.86
CA ALA A 586 -23.31 7.58 -7.73
C ALA A 586 -23.85 8.68 -6.79
N MET A 587 -24.81 9.50 -7.25
CA MET A 587 -25.33 10.67 -6.52
C MET A 587 -25.82 10.37 -5.09
N GLU A 588 -26.39 9.19 -4.84
CA GLU A 588 -26.89 8.84 -3.50
C GLU A 588 -25.79 8.89 -2.43
N HIS A 589 -24.55 8.64 -2.83
CA HIS A 589 -23.37 8.66 -1.96
C HIS A 589 -22.81 10.06 -1.67
N LEU A 590 -23.36 11.09 -2.34
CA LEU A 590 -23.02 12.50 -2.11
C LEU A 590 -24.06 13.23 -1.27
N LEU A 591 -25.21 12.62 -0.95
CA LEU A 591 -26.30 13.32 -0.26
C LEU A 591 -26.10 13.47 1.26
N THR A 592 -25.13 12.79 1.85
CA THR A 592 -24.80 12.92 3.28
C THR A 592 -24.24 14.31 3.57
N ASP A 593 -24.62 14.91 4.70
CA ASP A 593 -24.04 16.18 5.15
C ASP A 593 -22.74 15.99 5.94
N GLU A 594 -22.32 14.74 6.18
CA GLU A 594 -21.03 14.38 6.77
C GLU A 594 -19.96 14.27 5.66
N PRO A 595 -19.02 15.22 5.53
CA PRO A 595 -18.02 15.23 4.45
C PRO A 595 -17.19 13.94 4.42
N ASP A 596 -16.85 13.40 5.58
CA ASP A 596 -16.04 12.19 5.72
C ASP A 596 -16.72 10.90 5.23
N ALA A 597 -18.06 10.91 5.12
CA ALA A 597 -18.84 9.80 4.57
C ALA A 597 -19.22 9.99 3.09
N MET A 598 -18.94 11.17 2.51
CA MET A 598 -19.19 11.41 1.08
C MET A 598 -18.27 10.53 0.24
N SER A 599 -18.81 9.99 -0.84
CA SER A 599 -18.01 9.24 -1.82
C SER A 599 -18.62 9.37 -3.20
N PHE A 600 -17.78 9.30 -4.24
CA PHE A 600 -18.22 9.41 -5.63
C PHE A 600 -17.79 8.18 -6.45
N PRO A 601 -18.43 7.01 -6.23
CA PRO A 601 -18.06 5.75 -6.85
C PRO A 601 -18.58 5.65 -8.29
N VAL A 602 -17.80 6.17 -9.25
CA VAL A 602 -18.14 6.10 -10.67
C VAL A 602 -17.55 4.85 -11.34
N ASP A 603 -18.02 4.54 -12.55
CA ASP A 603 -17.46 3.47 -13.35
C ASP A 603 -15.95 3.71 -13.62
N PRO A 604 -15.08 2.68 -13.50
CA PRO A 604 -13.65 2.83 -13.76
C PRO A 604 -13.29 3.43 -15.12
N GLN A 605 -14.14 3.30 -16.15
CA GLN A 605 -13.89 3.92 -17.46
C GLN A 605 -13.99 5.45 -17.47
N CYS A 606 -14.49 6.03 -16.37
CA CYS A 606 -14.70 7.46 -16.20
C CYS A 606 -13.58 8.13 -15.39
N LEU A 607 -12.64 7.35 -14.84
CA LEU A 607 -11.53 7.82 -14.03
C LEU A 607 -10.39 8.38 -14.91
N GLY A 608 -9.77 9.47 -14.48
CA GLY A 608 -8.60 10.03 -15.13
C GLY A 608 -7.33 9.23 -14.86
N ALA A 609 -6.35 9.35 -15.76
CA ALA A 609 -5.01 8.79 -15.58
C ALA A 609 -4.30 9.37 -14.34
N GLU A 610 -4.61 10.62 -14.01
CA GLU A 610 -4.08 11.36 -12.87
C GLU A 610 -5.14 12.33 -12.33
N SER A 611 -5.01 12.71 -11.06
CA SER A 611 -5.73 13.86 -10.50
C SER A 611 -4.89 15.11 -10.75
N ARG A 612 -5.47 16.21 -11.22
CA ARG A 612 -4.74 17.40 -11.69
C ARG A 612 -5.25 18.67 -11.01
N ASP A 613 -4.38 19.65 -10.81
CA ASP A 613 -4.78 20.99 -10.38
C ASP A 613 -4.97 21.92 -11.57
N ASP A 614 -6.08 21.72 -12.29
CA ASP A 614 -6.50 22.56 -13.41
C ASP A 614 -8.03 22.65 -13.54
N GLU A 615 -8.50 23.44 -14.51
CA GLU A 615 -9.94 23.66 -14.77
C GLU A 615 -10.70 22.41 -15.24
N LEU A 616 -10.00 21.34 -15.67
CA LEU A 616 -10.63 20.09 -16.10
C LEU A 616 -11.18 19.29 -14.92
N THR A 617 -10.73 19.59 -13.70
CA THR A 617 -11.21 18.95 -12.46
C THR A 617 -12.24 19.80 -11.71
N ASP A 618 -12.61 20.97 -12.25
CA ASP A 618 -13.69 21.80 -11.70
C ASP A 618 -15.06 21.35 -12.23
N TYR A 619 -15.67 20.37 -11.58
CA TYR A 619 -16.93 19.77 -12.06
C TYR A 619 -18.09 20.75 -12.09
N ALA A 620 -18.12 21.74 -11.19
CA ALA A 620 -19.17 22.76 -11.18
C ALA A 620 -19.01 23.70 -12.39
N LEU A 621 -17.78 24.13 -12.69
CA LEU A 621 -17.49 24.89 -13.90
C LEU A 621 -17.83 24.08 -15.17
N GLN A 622 -17.39 22.82 -15.25
CA GLN A 622 -17.68 21.96 -16.40
C GLN A 622 -19.19 21.76 -16.61
N LEU A 623 -19.95 21.63 -15.54
CA LEU A 623 -21.41 21.55 -15.60
C LEU A 623 -22.04 22.83 -16.16
N VAL A 624 -21.58 24.01 -15.71
CA VAL A 624 -22.07 25.33 -16.17
C VAL A 624 -21.72 25.60 -17.63
N LEU A 625 -20.58 25.11 -18.11
CA LEU A 625 -20.16 25.25 -19.51
C LEU A 625 -20.94 24.33 -20.47
N GLY A 626 -21.72 23.39 -19.94
CA GLY A 626 -22.56 22.48 -20.72
C GLY A 626 -23.77 23.15 -21.39
N THR A 627 -24.54 22.33 -22.10
CA THR A 627 -25.83 22.67 -22.71
C THR A 627 -26.97 22.79 -21.69
N GLY A 628 -26.76 22.30 -20.46
CA GLY A 628 -27.74 22.27 -19.37
C GLY A 628 -28.65 21.02 -19.36
N VAL A 629 -28.47 20.07 -20.28
CA VAL A 629 -29.24 18.82 -20.30
C VAL A 629 -28.85 17.93 -19.12
N PHE A 630 -27.55 17.81 -18.84
CA PHE A 630 -27.05 17.03 -17.71
C PHE A 630 -27.38 17.68 -16.36
N GLU A 631 -27.27 19.01 -16.26
CA GLU A 631 -27.73 19.76 -15.08
C GLU A 631 -29.21 19.45 -14.77
N ALA A 632 -30.09 19.49 -15.78
CA ALA A 632 -31.49 19.14 -15.61
C ALA A 632 -31.72 17.66 -15.22
N ALA A 633 -30.84 16.75 -15.67
CA ALA A 633 -30.88 15.34 -15.26
C ALA A 633 -30.50 15.16 -13.78
N ILE A 634 -29.48 15.90 -13.31
CA ILE A 634 -29.10 15.93 -11.89
C ILE A 634 -30.25 16.48 -11.05
N GLU A 635 -30.87 17.58 -11.45
CA GLU A 635 -32.04 18.16 -10.74
C GLU A 635 -33.24 17.19 -10.70
N THR A 636 -33.49 16.48 -11.79
CA THR A 636 -34.54 15.44 -11.83
C THR A 636 -34.22 14.33 -10.83
N ARG A 637 -32.97 13.87 -10.81
CA ARG A 637 -32.52 12.81 -9.89
C ARG A 637 -32.55 13.26 -8.43
N LEU A 638 -32.19 14.51 -8.14
CA LEU A 638 -32.33 15.11 -6.80
C LEU A 638 -33.78 15.12 -6.32
N ALA A 639 -34.72 15.49 -7.20
CA ALA A 639 -36.15 15.46 -6.90
C ALA A 639 -36.66 14.03 -6.64
N GLU A 640 -36.17 13.03 -7.37
CA GLU A 640 -36.47 11.61 -7.11
C GLU A 640 -35.95 11.13 -5.76
N LEU A 641 -34.75 11.57 -5.37
CA LEU A 641 -34.12 11.24 -4.09
C LEU A 641 -34.65 12.10 -2.93
N GLY A 642 -35.51 13.08 -3.20
CA GLY A 642 -36.09 13.98 -2.20
C GLY A 642 -35.09 14.94 -1.56
N SER A 643 -33.99 15.25 -2.26
CA SER A 643 -32.95 16.16 -1.78
C SER A 643 -33.28 17.62 -2.10
N SER A 644 -32.84 18.54 -1.24
CA SER A 644 -32.92 20.00 -1.46
C SER A 644 -31.63 20.61 -2.01
N LEU A 645 -30.60 19.81 -2.21
CA LEU A 645 -29.35 20.24 -2.86
C LEU A 645 -29.63 20.66 -4.31
N THR A 646 -28.77 21.50 -4.86
CA THR A 646 -28.76 21.88 -6.28
C THR A 646 -27.78 21.03 -7.07
N ALA A 647 -27.86 21.09 -8.40
CA ALA A 647 -26.89 20.41 -9.27
C ALA A 647 -25.45 20.92 -9.06
N ILE A 648 -25.27 22.21 -8.73
CA ILE A 648 -23.96 22.78 -8.39
C ILE A 648 -23.45 22.25 -7.05
N ASP A 649 -24.31 22.11 -6.04
CA ASP A 649 -23.92 21.50 -4.76
C ASP A 649 -23.43 20.06 -4.99
N ILE A 650 -24.12 19.30 -5.84
CA ILE A 650 -23.70 17.94 -6.20
C ILE A 650 -22.37 17.93 -6.95
N ALA A 651 -22.15 18.84 -7.89
CA ALA A 651 -20.86 18.94 -8.59
C ALA A 651 -19.72 19.30 -7.63
N ASN A 652 -19.95 20.21 -6.67
CA ASN A 652 -18.98 20.55 -5.63
C ASN A 652 -18.68 19.37 -4.70
N ARG A 653 -19.72 18.64 -4.26
CA ARG A 653 -19.57 17.42 -3.46
C ARG A 653 -18.84 16.31 -4.23
N ALA A 654 -19.16 16.14 -5.51
CA ALA A 654 -18.47 15.20 -6.39
C ALA A 654 -16.99 15.55 -6.54
N ARG A 655 -16.64 16.83 -6.67
CA ARG A 655 -15.24 17.29 -6.71
C ARG A 655 -14.53 17.02 -5.38
N PHE A 656 -15.16 17.41 -4.27
CA PHE A 656 -14.60 17.23 -2.93
C PHE A 656 -14.34 15.75 -2.60
N ALA A 657 -15.32 14.88 -2.80
CA ALA A 657 -15.25 13.46 -2.42
C ALA A 657 -14.66 12.56 -3.52
N GLY A 658 -14.61 13.06 -4.76
CA GLY A 658 -14.29 12.28 -5.94
C GLY A 658 -13.06 12.77 -6.69
N ALA A 659 -12.33 13.78 -6.23
CA ALA A 659 -11.05 14.16 -6.79
C ALA A 659 -10.05 14.44 -5.66
N CYS A 660 -8.83 13.93 -5.78
CA CYS A 660 -7.78 14.20 -4.80
C CYS A 660 -7.57 15.71 -4.62
N ILE A 661 -7.46 16.45 -5.72
CA ILE A 661 -7.32 17.91 -5.67
C ILE A 661 -8.49 18.62 -4.95
N GLY A 662 -9.69 18.05 -5.01
CA GLY A 662 -10.89 18.58 -4.35
C GLY A 662 -10.76 18.56 -2.83
N CYS A 663 -10.41 17.40 -2.25
CA CYS A 663 -10.17 17.29 -0.80
C CYS A 663 -8.94 18.10 -0.33
N HIS A 664 -8.03 18.41 -1.26
CA HIS A 664 -6.83 19.19 -1.01
C HIS A 664 -7.03 20.70 -1.19
N GLN A 665 -6.62 21.28 -2.32
CA GLN A 665 -6.53 22.74 -2.46
C GLN A 665 -7.80 23.35 -3.05
N GLN A 666 -8.45 22.66 -3.98
CA GLN A 666 -9.46 23.29 -4.83
C GLN A 666 -10.84 23.43 -4.17
N SER A 667 -11.20 22.55 -3.23
CA SER A 667 -12.47 22.69 -2.49
C SER A 667 -12.31 23.38 -1.14
N ASN A 668 -11.13 23.90 -0.78
CA ASN A 668 -10.92 24.60 0.48
C ASN A 668 -11.96 25.71 0.72
N GLY A 669 -12.86 25.52 1.69
CA GLY A 669 -13.90 26.50 2.04
C GLY A 669 -15.04 26.63 1.03
N VAL A 670 -15.13 25.72 0.06
CA VAL A 670 -16.25 25.66 -0.89
C VAL A 670 -17.52 25.23 -0.17
N ASP A 671 -18.64 25.87 -0.52
CA ASP A 671 -19.97 25.48 -0.06
C ASP A 671 -20.39 24.19 -0.76
N LEU A 672 -20.64 23.17 0.06
CA LEU A 672 -21.11 21.85 -0.37
C LEU A 672 -22.64 21.76 -0.28
N GLY A 673 -23.35 22.85 0.04
CA GLY A 673 -24.80 22.86 0.22
C GLY A 673 -25.22 22.39 1.61
N ASN A 674 -26.48 22.65 1.97
CA ASN A 674 -27.05 22.40 3.30
C ASN A 674 -26.27 23.03 4.49
N GLY A 675 -25.43 24.04 4.22
CA GLY A 675 -24.58 24.66 5.23
C GLY A 675 -23.30 23.87 5.56
N VAL A 676 -23.00 22.82 4.79
CA VAL A 676 -21.74 22.07 4.88
C VAL A 676 -20.67 22.82 4.09
N ILE A 677 -19.55 23.13 4.75
CA ILE A 677 -18.41 23.78 4.12
C ILE A 677 -17.25 22.79 4.09
N ALA A 678 -16.62 22.64 2.93
CA ALA A 678 -15.43 21.80 2.79
C ALA A 678 -14.30 22.30 3.71
N PRO A 679 -13.74 21.42 4.56
CA PRO A 679 -12.73 21.82 5.54
C PRO A 679 -11.39 22.16 4.87
N GLN A 680 -10.51 22.85 5.60
CA GLN A 680 -9.27 23.41 5.04
C GLN A 680 -8.09 22.44 5.13
N SER A 681 -7.36 22.27 4.02
CA SER A 681 -6.03 21.64 3.99
C SER A 681 -4.93 22.55 4.59
N ALA A 682 -3.73 22.02 4.80
CA ALA A 682 -2.58 22.75 5.37
C ALA A 682 -1.73 23.40 4.27
N GLY A 683 -2.33 24.29 3.47
CA GLY A 683 -1.63 24.88 2.32
C GLY A 683 -1.32 23.82 1.27
N PHE A 684 -2.37 23.13 0.83
CA PHE A 684 -2.41 21.98 -0.08
C PHE A 684 -2.45 20.62 0.62
N THR A 685 -1.41 20.20 1.35
CA THR A 685 -1.33 18.84 1.93
C THR A 685 -2.12 18.71 3.22
N HIS A 686 -2.37 17.47 3.67
CA HIS A 686 -3.00 17.23 4.97
C HIS A 686 -1.99 17.02 6.11
N THR A 687 -0.78 16.57 5.79
CA THR A 687 0.37 16.53 6.70
C THR A 687 1.46 17.40 6.10
N VAL A 688 2.05 18.27 6.92
CA VAL A 688 3.13 19.17 6.52
C VAL A 688 4.47 18.49 6.80
N GLU A 689 5.35 18.48 5.82
CA GLU A 689 6.66 17.82 5.82
C GLU A 689 7.74 18.54 6.64
N PHE A 690 7.38 19.63 7.31
CA PHE A 690 8.26 20.41 8.18
C PHE A 690 7.89 20.17 9.64
N ALA A 691 8.78 19.47 10.34
CA ALA A 691 8.57 19.15 11.75
C ALA A 691 8.48 20.42 12.62
N THR A 692 7.67 20.33 13.67
CA THR A 692 7.53 21.35 14.71
C THR A 692 7.57 20.70 16.09
N GLU A 693 7.60 21.51 17.14
CA GLU A 693 7.47 21.02 18.52
C GLU A 693 6.00 20.75 18.84
N CYS A 694 5.69 19.52 19.18
CA CYS A 694 4.38 19.06 19.63
C CYS A 694 4.43 18.72 21.13
N THR A 695 3.28 18.38 21.73
CA THR A 695 3.16 18.18 23.19
C THR A 695 4.18 17.20 23.77
N ASP A 696 4.49 16.12 23.04
CA ASP A 696 5.34 15.03 23.50
C ASP A 696 6.61 14.86 22.63
N GLY A 697 7.06 15.92 21.93
CA GLY A 697 8.28 15.92 21.11
C GLY A 697 8.06 16.44 19.69
N ALA A 698 9.08 16.32 18.84
CA ALA A 698 9.00 16.80 17.46
C ALA A 698 7.99 15.98 16.63
N CYS A 699 7.07 16.64 15.95
CA CYS A 699 6.08 16.00 15.08
C CYS A 699 5.76 16.80 13.82
N PHE A 700 5.18 16.14 12.82
CA PHE A 700 4.71 16.78 11.60
C PHE A 700 3.29 17.36 11.78
N PRO A 701 3.08 18.67 11.53
CA PRO A 701 1.77 19.31 11.67
C PRO A 701 0.71 18.69 10.74
N ILE A 702 -0.54 18.70 11.18
CA ILE A 702 -1.69 18.26 10.38
C ILE A 702 -2.63 19.43 10.05
N SER A 703 -3.37 19.29 8.96
CA SER A 703 -4.38 20.24 8.51
C SER A 703 -5.58 20.33 9.45
N GLN A 704 -6.30 21.47 9.36
CA GLN A 704 -7.57 21.67 10.04
C GLN A 704 -8.59 20.59 9.64
N ALA A 705 -8.62 20.19 8.37
CA ALA A 705 -9.49 19.13 7.89
C ALA A 705 -9.23 17.79 8.58
N LEU A 706 -7.96 17.40 8.75
CA LEU A 706 -7.63 16.21 9.51
C LEU A 706 -8.03 16.35 10.98
N GLU A 707 -7.61 17.45 11.63
CA GLU A 707 -7.78 17.64 13.06
C GLU A 707 -9.26 17.75 13.48
N GLN A 708 -10.08 18.45 12.69
CA GLN A 708 -11.42 18.87 13.09
C GLN A 708 -12.57 18.11 12.41
N SER A 709 -12.28 17.30 11.39
CA SER A 709 -13.29 16.53 10.65
C SER A 709 -12.89 15.05 10.58
N MET A 710 -11.79 14.75 9.86
CA MET A 710 -11.47 13.37 9.50
C MET A 710 -11.07 12.51 10.70
N LEU A 711 -10.26 13.04 11.62
CA LEU A 711 -9.83 12.28 12.81
C LEU A 711 -10.99 12.05 13.79
N PRO A 712 -11.81 13.04 14.14
CA PRO A 712 -13.02 12.81 14.95
C PRO A 712 -13.97 11.75 14.38
N HIS A 713 -14.18 11.74 13.06
CA HIS A 713 -15.00 10.69 12.41
C HIS A 713 -14.39 9.30 12.58
N ARG A 714 -13.08 9.16 12.33
CA ARG A 714 -12.38 7.88 12.46
C ARG A 714 -12.34 7.39 13.91
N GLU A 715 -12.18 8.30 14.86
CA GLU A 715 -12.26 8.04 16.30
C GLU A 715 -13.61 7.42 16.64
N GLN A 716 -14.70 8.10 16.27
CA GLN A 716 -16.06 7.61 16.49
C GLN A 716 -16.28 6.21 15.90
N VAL A 717 -15.82 5.96 14.68
CA VAL A 717 -15.96 4.66 14.01
C VAL A 717 -15.20 3.56 14.77
N LEU A 718 -13.97 3.82 15.19
CA LEU A 718 -13.15 2.85 15.92
C LEU A 718 -13.73 2.55 17.31
N GLU A 719 -14.12 3.59 18.05
CA GLU A 719 -14.76 3.46 19.36
C GLU A 719 -16.06 2.66 19.28
N GLN A 720 -16.91 2.98 18.30
CA GLN A 720 -18.17 2.29 18.11
C GLN A 720 -17.95 0.81 17.80
N PHE A 721 -17.03 0.49 16.89
CA PHE A 721 -16.72 -0.89 16.55
C PHE A 721 -16.22 -1.70 17.75
N LEU A 722 -15.33 -1.12 18.58
CA LEU A 722 -14.80 -1.78 19.77
C LEU A 722 -15.85 -1.93 20.89
N ALA A 723 -16.81 -1.01 20.98
CA ALA A 723 -17.90 -1.07 21.94
C ALA A 723 -18.99 -2.09 21.54
N ASP A 724 -19.35 -2.14 20.26
CA ASP A 724 -20.43 -2.96 19.71
C ASP A 724 -20.02 -4.43 19.53
N THR A 725 -18.71 -4.71 19.38
CA THR A 725 -18.19 -6.08 19.23
C THR A 725 -17.84 -6.70 20.59
N PRO A 726 -18.39 -7.88 20.95
CA PRO A 726 -18.03 -8.53 22.22
C PRO A 726 -16.53 -8.80 22.36
N CYS A 727 -15.96 -8.60 23.56
CA CYS A 727 -14.51 -8.82 23.79
C CYS A 727 -14.10 -10.28 23.57
N ASP A 728 -15.00 -11.20 23.89
CA ASP A 728 -14.86 -12.63 23.68
C ASP A 728 -15.62 -13.07 22.43
N ALA A 729 -15.80 -12.19 21.43
CA ALA A 729 -16.36 -12.58 20.14
C ALA A 729 -15.40 -13.55 19.44
N VAL A 730 -15.44 -14.80 19.88
CA VAL A 730 -14.98 -15.93 19.11
C VAL A 730 -15.93 -16.02 17.92
N CYS A 731 -15.40 -16.23 16.73
CA CYS A 731 -16.19 -16.60 15.56
C CYS A 731 -17.11 -17.77 15.95
N TYR A 732 -18.39 -17.48 16.17
CA TYR A 732 -19.40 -18.49 16.40
C TYR A 732 -20.06 -18.78 15.05
N ASP A 733 -20.13 -20.06 14.67
CA ASP A 733 -20.75 -20.57 13.43
C ASP A 733 -22.18 -20.03 13.15
N GLU A 734 -22.86 -19.44 14.15
CA GLU A 734 -24.23 -18.92 14.00
C GLU A 734 -24.34 -17.66 13.12
N TYR A 735 -23.23 -17.00 12.76
CA TYR A 735 -23.20 -15.85 11.84
C TYR A 735 -22.48 -16.13 10.52
N ALA A 736 -22.21 -17.39 10.18
CA ALA A 736 -21.70 -17.77 8.87
C ALA A 736 -22.72 -17.39 7.79
N VAL A 737 -22.65 -16.15 7.30
CA VAL A 737 -23.12 -15.79 5.96
C VAL A 737 -22.33 -16.72 5.04
N GLU A 738 -22.97 -17.30 4.00
CA GLU A 738 -22.21 -18.04 2.99
C GLU A 738 -21.07 -17.15 2.52
N ALA A 739 -19.86 -17.47 2.98
CA ALA A 739 -18.67 -16.80 2.55
C ALA A 739 -18.65 -17.01 1.04
N SER A 740 -18.72 -15.93 0.27
CA SER A 740 -17.87 -15.90 -0.91
C SER A 740 -16.47 -16.00 -0.35
N GLY A 741 -15.99 -17.24 -0.18
CA GLY A 741 -14.68 -17.50 0.38
C GLY A 741 -13.63 -16.67 -0.35
N PRO A 742 -12.46 -16.41 0.27
CA PRO A 742 -11.38 -15.75 -0.44
C PRO A 742 -11.14 -16.53 -1.74
N ILE A 743 -11.49 -15.93 -2.87
CA ILE A 743 -10.98 -16.43 -4.15
C ILE A 743 -9.49 -16.17 -4.04
N ASP A 744 -8.75 -17.27 -3.89
CA ASP A 744 -7.31 -17.32 -3.90
C ASP A 744 -6.79 -16.42 -5.04
N VAL A 745 -6.04 -15.38 -4.67
CA VAL A 745 -5.43 -14.43 -5.62
C VAL A 745 -4.54 -15.15 -6.63
N ARG A 746 -4.13 -16.40 -6.34
CA ARG A 746 -3.46 -17.30 -7.30
C ARG A 746 -4.27 -17.58 -8.57
N GLN A 747 -5.61 -17.44 -8.54
CA GLN A 747 -6.43 -17.64 -9.74
C GLN A 747 -6.41 -16.46 -10.71
N ALA A 748 -5.65 -15.38 -10.46
CA ALA A 748 -5.55 -14.24 -11.37
C ALA A 748 -4.36 -14.30 -12.35
N LEU A 749 -3.57 -15.37 -12.32
CA LEU A 749 -2.41 -15.55 -13.19
C LEU A 749 -2.80 -16.27 -14.47
N ALA A 750 -2.25 -15.81 -15.60
CA ALA A 750 -2.25 -16.59 -16.84
C ALA A 750 -1.36 -17.84 -16.67
N PRO A 751 -1.62 -18.93 -17.40
CA PRO A 751 -0.64 -20.00 -17.54
C PRO A 751 0.69 -19.40 -18.05
N GLY A 752 1.77 -19.56 -17.29
CA GLY A 752 3.06 -18.93 -17.56
C GLY A 752 3.45 -17.76 -16.64
N GLY A 753 2.62 -17.44 -15.64
CA GLY A 753 2.99 -16.50 -14.56
C GLY A 753 2.81 -15.01 -14.90
N GLY A 754 2.31 -14.67 -16.08
CA GLY A 754 1.92 -13.30 -16.42
C GLY A 754 0.68 -12.85 -15.64
N VAL A 755 0.67 -11.59 -15.21
CA VAL A 755 -0.49 -10.94 -14.58
C VAL A 755 -1.58 -10.74 -15.64
N ASP A 756 -2.72 -11.42 -15.52
CA ASP A 756 -3.85 -11.21 -16.42
C ASP A 756 -4.66 -9.98 -15.94
N VAL A 757 -4.24 -8.79 -16.38
CA VAL A 757 -4.84 -7.49 -16.02
C VAL A 757 -6.33 -7.44 -16.34
N ARG A 758 -6.80 -8.11 -17.40
CA ARG A 758 -8.24 -8.17 -17.74
C ARG A 758 -9.01 -9.01 -16.74
N ARG A 759 -8.46 -10.16 -16.35
CA ARG A 759 -9.05 -11.03 -15.32
C ARG A 759 -9.04 -10.36 -13.95
N MET A 760 -7.96 -9.64 -13.61
CA MET A 760 -7.88 -8.83 -12.39
C MET A 760 -8.95 -7.74 -12.36
N ARG A 761 -9.10 -6.99 -13.44
CA ARG A 761 -10.16 -5.97 -13.56
C ARG A 761 -11.57 -6.58 -13.51
N ALA A 762 -11.78 -7.77 -14.05
CA ALA A 762 -13.05 -8.47 -13.95
C ALA A 762 -13.34 -8.98 -12.51
N LEU A 763 -12.32 -9.44 -11.78
CA LEU A 763 -12.41 -9.80 -10.36
C LEU A 763 -12.74 -8.58 -9.49
N GLU A 764 -12.09 -7.44 -9.75
CA GLU A 764 -12.38 -6.14 -9.14
C GLU A 764 -13.87 -5.75 -9.34
N LEU A 765 -14.33 -5.78 -10.59
CA LEU A 765 -15.73 -5.49 -10.94
C LEU A 765 -16.71 -6.45 -10.25
N HIS A 766 -16.37 -7.73 -10.16
CA HIS A 766 -17.19 -8.74 -9.48
C HIS A 766 -17.25 -8.56 -7.96
N ARG A 767 -16.13 -8.17 -7.32
CA ARG A 767 -16.10 -7.80 -5.89
C ARG A 767 -16.98 -6.59 -5.63
N ARG A 768 -16.86 -5.54 -6.45
CA ARG A 768 -17.67 -4.30 -6.39
C ARG A 768 -19.17 -4.52 -6.60
N GLN A 769 -19.56 -5.63 -7.23
CA GLN A 769 -20.96 -6.00 -7.43
C GLN A 769 -21.55 -6.85 -6.29
N ARG A 770 -20.72 -7.59 -5.54
CA ARG A 770 -21.18 -8.54 -4.51
C ARG A 770 -20.89 -8.15 -3.06
N GLY A 771 -19.93 -7.25 -2.81
CA GLY A 771 -19.58 -6.82 -1.46
C GLY A 771 -20.55 -5.82 -0.83
N ALA A 772 -20.40 -5.57 0.47
CA ALA A 772 -21.09 -4.50 1.19
C ALA A 772 -20.98 -3.20 0.41
N GLN A 773 -22.09 -2.47 0.25
CA GLN A 773 -22.09 -1.23 -0.54
C GLN A 773 -21.45 -0.05 0.20
N ARG A 774 -21.17 -0.20 1.50
CA ARG A 774 -20.59 0.82 2.37
C ARG A 774 -19.52 0.27 3.30
N THR A 775 -18.54 1.11 3.60
CA THR A 775 -17.57 0.91 4.69
C THR A 775 -18.24 1.25 6.02
N ILE A 776 -17.61 0.85 7.12
CA ILE A 776 -18.08 1.24 8.46
C ILE A 776 -17.97 2.74 8.74
N GLY A 777 -17.10 3.45 8.01
CA GLY A 777 -17.05 4.91 7.98
C GLY A 777 -18.11 5.56 7.09
N GLY A 778 -19.00 4.79 6.46
CA GLY A 778 -20.15 5.29 5.69
C GLY A 778 -19.89 5.56 4.21
N GLN A 779 -18.62 5.52 3.76
CA GLN A 779 -18.22 5.69 2.37
C GLN A 779 -18.64 4.49 1.53
N SER A 780 -18.78 4.65 0.21
CA SER A 780 -18.98 3.52 -0.69
C SER A 780 -17.72 2.66 -0.80
N THR A 781 -17.86 1.34 -0.68
CA THR A 781 -16.75 0.39 -0.97
C THR A 781 -16.33 0.37 -2.44
N ARG A 782 -17.13 0.95 -3.34
CA ARG A 782 -16.75 1.15 -4.74
C ARG A 782 -15.81 2.33 -4.95
N ALA A 783 -15.74 3.23 -3.95
CA ALA A 783 -14.73 4.30 -3.90
C ALA A 783 -13.42 3.81 -3.26
N THR A 784 -13.47 2.69 -2.52
CA THR A 784 -12.28 1.91 -2.13
C THR A 784 -11.88 0.98 -3.29
N HIS A 785 -10.60 0.59 -3.34
CA HIS A 785 -9.84 0.06 -4.50
C HIS A 785 -10.54 -0.79 -5.55
#